data_AF-A0A857JAK0-F1
#
_entry.id   AF-A0A857JAK0-F1
#
_cell.length_a   1.000
_cell.length_b   1.000
_cell.length_c   1.000
_cell.angle_alpha   90.00
_cell.angle_beta   90.00
_cell.angle_gamma   90.00
#
_symmetry.space_group_name_H-M   'P 1'
#
loop_
_entity.id
_entity.type
_entity.pdbx_description
1 polymer ?
#
loop_
_entity_poly.entity_id
_entity_poly.type
_entity_poly.pdbx_seq_one_letter_code
_entity_poly.pdbx_strand_id
1 'polypeptide(L)'
;MPAPPPWPARDAAGAPAAAFQPVPKPRKSDRLMPRPADVAWALAKLPEELNSVPAVLAAVGQALSARGLATSCRHLRAWIALARPDLFAEQWPGLRELFDQALATCRREPWRLEDSAGFRQLIAQCAQAHELAPNHFLATHESALAHRLIFEVAQRAPSRKEMCMLMGTQFSLRLARGREHITPHAQAISECVAAMAREGFATTDAEITVLLLRRQIRLNSRQLKDLPLAVPGIAHSDRWFHPPEDAPDKYFVFRMDDPGAWLFRGVAPIGIEGTGQPSFARHLVTTEPAGCSTARCQALLAAWAPLLERTVVALQIERFLRSGWLLDRGADRLVVNPELVCGWLRRRILAGWPPHQPPAVAPAPPPPADREPDAFDDEADIDTVPIPRYGIAHTRAVFEMLASCDAAGLAALVTDDYLGREIFDFRKISQALASHRPAVGRAAIVFILQGHTPGSIGRTLAAAQWRLENSSSEQLAINLAALRSRMPLLAFAKRCTIARWINLIDPQHWCSTGFLQHYIRTLPIDEQRAARTLDAMIRDERILLFANRDCSGVHTSTLRTHLGLMGIGVDANRLKLLLKERREQIRVVRQEFIPPAGWRTRLQQQLRVQELMCTLGLQRGGRMPSWKTYMKAFQATFCARRGQPPLRFSGICAMLGYSELALELEPRMLRGQSPKRPAEDPESPPSARRARHDGPPAAGPPDPGPRLG
;
A
#
# COMPACT_ATOMS: atom_id res chain seq x y z
N MET A 1 54.52 36.43 6.29
CA MET A 1 54.34 37.19 5.03
C MET A 1 53.12 36.62 4.33
N PRO A 2 52.09 37.42 4.02
CA PRO A 2 50.87 36.92 3.39
C PRO A 2 51.05 36.84 1.87
N ALA A 3 50.53 35.77 1.27
CA ALA A 3 50.41 35.66 -0.18
C ALA A 3 49.27 36.57 -0.69
N PRO A 4 49.42 37.24 -1.83
CA PRO A 4 48.40 38.14 -2.36
C PRO A 4 47.19 37.35 -2.91
N PRO A 5 45.98 37.94 -2.93
CA PRO A 5 44.81 37.31 -3.52
C PRO A 5 44.86 37.40 -5.05
N PRO A 6 44.39 36.40 -5.80
CA PRO A 6 44.27 36.53 -7.25
C PRO A 6 43.08 37.43 -7.59
N TRP A 7 43.35 38.47 -8.37
CA TRP A 7 42.33 39.28 -9.05
C TRP A 7 41.74 38.53 -10.24
N PRO A 8 40.48 38.79 -10.63
CA PRO A 8 39.82 38.12 -11.73
C PRO A 8 40.30 38.67 -13.08
N ALA A 9 40.43 37.80 -14.07
CA ALA A 9 40.68 38.15 -15.46
C ALA A 9 39.56 39.06 -16.00
N ARG A 10 39.94 40.16 -16.63
CA ARG A 10 39.07 41.04 -17.44
C ARG A 10 39.28 40.71 -18.91
N ASP A 11 38.19 40.53 -19.65
CA ASP A 11 38.23 40.43 -21.11
C ASP A 11 38.37 41.81 -21.77
N ALA A 12 38.99 41.83 -22.95
CA ALA A 12 39.46 43.00 -23.70
C ALA A 12 38.36 43.90 -24.31
N ALA A 13 37.11 43.84 -23.82
CA ALA A 13 35.99 44.59 -24.40
C ALA A 13 35.05 45.20 -23.36
N GLY A 14 35.56 45.70 -22.23
CA GLY A 14 35.01 46.85 -21.50
C GLY A 14 33.52 46.92 -21.11
N ALA A 15 32.73 45.87 -21.28
CA ALA A 15 31.31 45.83 -20.95
C ALA A 15 31.08 44.90 -19.75
N PRO A 16 30.24 45.28 -18.77
CA PRO A 16 29.92 44.40 -17.66
C PRO A 16 29.25 43.14 -18.23
N ALA A 17 29.82 41.97 -17.92
CA ALA A 17 29.18 40.70 -18.19
C ALA A 17 27.79 40.74 -17.57
N ALA A 18 26.76 40.81 -18.43
CA ALA A 18 25.39 40.62 -18.00
C ALA A 18 25.38 39.29 -17.26
N ALA A 19 25.19 39.36 -15.94
CA ALA A 19 25.04 38.18 -15.10
C ALA A 19 24.04 37.28 -15.83
N PHE A 20 24.49 36.08 -16.23
CA PHE A 20 23.62 35.03 -16.72
C PHE A 20 22.61 34.78 -15.60
N GLN A 21 21.49 35.49 -15.64
CA GLN A 21 20.35 35.14 -14.83
C GLN A 21 19.96 33.75 -15.32
N PRO A 22 20.06 32.70 -14.48
CA PRO A 22 19.57 31.40 -14.88
C PRO A 22 18.10 31.59 -15.24
N VAL A 23 17.78 31.40 -16.52
CA VAL A 23 16.39 31.42 -16.99
C VAL A 23 15.61 30.52 -16.05
N PRO A 24 14.60 31.05 -15.32
CA PRO A 24 13.89 30.27 -14.33
C PRO A 24 13.34 29.05 -15.04
N LYS A 25 13.81 27.85 -14.64
CA LYS A 25 13.31 26.60 -15.20
C LYS A 25 11.78 26.62 -15.03
N PRO A 26 11.00 26.57 -16.12
CA PRO A 26 9.55 26.61 -16.01
C PRO A 26 9.11 25.50 -15.06
N ARG A 27 8.16 25.84 -14.16
CA ARG A 27 7.62 24.87 -13.21
C ARG A 27 7.12 23.66 -14.00
N LYS A 28 7.24 22.45 -13.46
CA LYS A 28 6.81 21.21 -14.15
C LYS A 28 5.36 21.27 -14.67
N SER A 29 4.51 22.13 -14.09
CA SER A 29 3.12 22.39 -14.49
C SER A 29 2.95 23.18 -15.79
N ASP A 30 3.97 23.92 -16.23
CA ASP A 30 3.82 24.92 -17.29
C ASP A 30 4.35 24.41 -18.64
N ARG A 31 4.89 23.18 -18.66
CA ARG A 31 5.39 22.56 -19.90
C ARG A 31 4.24 22.05 -20.74
N LEU A 32 4.28 22.34 -22.04
CA LEU A 32 3.35 21.79 -23.00
C LEU A 32 3.45 20.26 -23.05
N MET A 33 2.31 19.59 -23.16
CA MET A 33 2.26 18.13 -23.27
C MET A 33 2.77 17.69 -24.64
N PRO A 34 3.65 16.66 -24.72
CA PRO A 34 4.10 16.13 -26.00
C PRO A 34 2.94 15.48 -26.77
N ARG A 35 3.01 15.51 -28.10
CA ARG A 35 2.11 14.83 -29.04
C ARG A 35 2.83 13.65 -29.70
N PRO A 36 2.11 12.74 -30.38
CA PRO A 36 2.73 11.67 -31.14
C PRO A 36 3.79 12.15 -32.15
N ALA A 37 3.56 13.31 -32.78
CA ALA A 37 4.52 13.93 -33.71
C ALA A 37 5.85 14.29 -33.05
N ASP A 38 5.80 14.81 -31.82
CA ASP A 38 6.98 15.26 -31.09
C ASP A 38 7.84 14.05 -30.69
N VAL A 39 7.20 12.91 -30.39
CA VAL A 39 7.87 11.62 -30.15
C VAL A 39 8.49 11.06 -31.42
N ALA A 40 7.77 11.06 -32.55
CA ALA A 40 8.30 10.60 -33.83
C ALA A 40 9.50 11.45 -34.28
N TRP A 41 9.42 12.77 -34.13
CA TRP A 41 10.55 13.69 -34.36
C TRP A 41 11.75 13.35 -33.48
N ALA A 42 11.53 13.10 -32.18
CA ALA A 42 12.60 12.77 -31.25
C ALA A 42 13.28 11.45 -31.62
N LEU A 43 12.49 10.43 -32.00
CA LEU A 43 13.00 9.14 -32.45
C LEU A 43 13.84 9.25 -33.73
N ALA A 44 13.42 10.07 -34.70
CA ALA A 44 14.17 10.32 -35.94
C ALA A 44 15.53 11.02 -35.72
N LYS A 45 15.78 11.56 -34.52
CA LYS A 45 17.05 12.20 -34.13
C LYS A 45 17.95 11.28 -33.30
N LEU A 46 17.50 10.08 -32.95
CA LEU A 46 18.29 9.15 -32.17
C LEU A 46 19.26 8.35 -33.07
N PRO A 47 20.46 8.02 -32.57
CA PRO A 47 21.34 7.05 -33.21
C PRO A 47 20.63 5.70 -33.37
N GLU A 48 20.82 5.03 -34.52
CA GLU A 48 20.25 3.69 -34.77
C GLU A 48 20.76 2.64 -33.78
N GLU A 49 21.93 2.87 -33.18
CA GLU A 49 22.58 2.01 -32.20
C GLU A 49 21.82 1.92 -30.86
N LEU A 50 20.89 2.83 -30.59
CA LEU A 50 20.07 2.82 -29.37
C LEU A 50 18.96 1.76 -29.46
N ASN A 51 19.30 0.53 -29.09
CA ASN A 51 18.40 -0.63 -29.19
C ASN A 51 17.75 -1.09 -27.88
N SER A 52 17.97 -0.38 -26.77
CA SER A 52 17.32 -0.70 -25.49
C SER A 52 16.18 0.25 -25.15
N VAL A 53 15.05 -0.30 -24.70
CA VAL A 53 13.87 0.48 -24.28
C VAL A 53 14.20 1.58 -23.25
N PRO A 54 15.00 1.32 -22.19
CA PRO A 54 15.34 2.37 -21.23
C PRO A 54 16.18 3.50 -21.82
N ALA A 55 17.15 3.17 -22.70
CA ALA A 55 18.00 4.19 -23.32
C ALA A 55 17.21 5.06 -24.30
N VAL A 56 16.34 4.45 -25.11
CA VAL A 56 15.44 5.18 -26.02
C VAL A 56 14.49 6.08 -25.24
N LEU A 57 13.86 5.58 -24.16
CA LEU A 57 12.99 6.41 -23.31
C LEU A 57 13.72 7.61 -22.71
N ALA A 58 14.96 7.41 -22.24
CA ALA A 58 15.77 8.49 -21.68
C ALA A 58 16.14 9.53 -22.75
N ALA A 59 16.58 9.08 -23.93
CA ALA A 59 16.99 9.94 -25.03
C ALA A 59 15.81 10.73 -25.61
N VAL A 60 14.66 10.08 -25.83
CA VAL A 60 13.42 10.79 -26.22
C VAL A 60 13.02 11.80 -25.15
N GLY A 61 13.09 11.44 -23.86
CA GLY A 61 12.80 12.36 -22.76
C GLY A 61 13.72 13.60 -22.77
N GLN A 62 15.01 13.43 -23.04
CA GLN A 62 15.95 14.54 -23.17
C GLN A 62 15.61 15.43 -24.37
N ALA A 63 15.34 14.84 -25.53
CA ALA A 63 14.96 15.57 -26.75
C ALA A 63 13.67 16.37 -26.57
N LEU A 64 12.65 15.80 -25.92
CA LEU A 64 11.40 16.50 -25.58
C LEU A 64 11.65 17.65 -24.59
N SER A 65 12.46 17.41 -23.55
CA SER A 65 12.79 18.46 -22.57
C SER A 65 13.53 19.63 -23.19
N ALA A 66 14.40 19.39 -24.18
CA ALA A 66 15.12 20.44 -24.90
C ALA A 66 14.18 21.39 -25.65
N ARG A 67 12.99 20.92 -26.02
CA ARG A 67 11.93 21.72 -26.67
C ARG A 67 10.92 22.32 -25.68
N GLY A 68 11.20 22.27 -24.38
CA GLY A 68 10.28 22.77 -23.35
C GLY A 68 9.04 21.88 -23.12
N LEU A 69 9.02 20.65 -23.67
CA LEU A 69 7.91 19.72 -23.51
C LEU A 69 8.03 18.91 -22.20
N ALA A 70 6.88 18.44 -21.71
CA ALA A 70 6.83 17.56 -20.55
C ALA A 70 7.44 16.18 -20.86
N THR A 71 8.35 15.72 -20.01
CA THR A 71 9.00 14.40 -20.15
C THR A 71 8.24 13.29 -19.45
N SER A 72 7.38 13.64 -18.49
CA SER A 72 6.51 12.71 -17.77
C SER A 72 5.11 12.72 -18.41
N CYS A 73 4.97 12.08 -19.57
CA CYS A 73 3.67 11.84 -20.20
C CYS A 73 3.30 10.36 -20.06
N ARG A 74 2.06 10.07 -19.62
CA ARG A 74 1.55 8.69 -19.47
C ARG A 74 1.58 7.90 -20.78
N HIS A 75 1.51 8.59 -21.93
CA HIS A 75 1.52 7.96 -23.25
C HIS A 75 2.91 7.81 -23.87
N LEU A 76 3.96 8.37 -23.27
CA LEU A 76 5.29 8.42 -23.90
C LEU A 76 5.81 7.03 -24.31
N ARG A 77 5.78 6.07 -23.38
CA ARG A 77 6.20 4.68 -23.64
C ARG A 77 5.37 4.03 -24.75
N ALA A 78 4.06 4.23 -24.72
CA ALA A 78 3.15 3.64 -25.70
C ALA A 78 3.34 4.23 -27.10
N TRP A 79 3.56 5.55 -27.23
CA TRP A 79 3.85 6.17 -28.52
C TRP A 79 5.20 5.74 -29.08
N ILE A 80 6.22 5.56 -28.24
CA ILE A 80 7.49 4.98 -28.67
C ILE A 80 7.27 3.54 -29.15
N ALA A 81 6.49 2.74 -28.43
CA ALA A 81 6.19 1.37 -28.82
C ALA A 81 5.41 1.27 -30.15
N LEU A 82 4.47 2.19 -30.40
CA LEU A 82 3.76 2.25 -31.69
C LEU A 82 4.67 2.73 -32.84
N ALA A 83 5.67 3.57 -32.56
CA ALA A 83 6.60 4.08 -33.57
C ALA A 83 7.79 3.13 -33.85
N ARG A 84 8.22 2.37 -32.84
CA ARG A 84 9.32 1.39 -32.88
C ARG A 84 8.87 0.07 -32.24
N PRO A 85 7.91 -0.66 -32.84
CA PRO A 85 7.38 -1.90 -32.26
C PRO A 85 8.44 -3.00 -32.16
N ASP A 86 9.50 -2.92 -32.97
CA ASP A 86 10.69 -3.78 -32.89
C ASP A 86 11.35 -3.75 -31.50
N LEU A 87 11.45 -2.57 -30.87
CA LEU A 87 12.03 -2.43 -29.54
C LEU A 87 11.19 -3.09 -28.44
N PHE A 88 9.93 -3.40 -28.73
CA PHE A 88 8.96 -3.98 -27.79
C PHE A 88 8.48 -5.36 -28.23
N ALA A 89 9.13 -5.99 -29.23
CA ALA A 89 8.69 -7.26 -29.79
C ALA A 89 8.61 -8.37 -28.72
N GLU A 90 9.52 -8.38 -27.74
CA GLU A 90 9.47 -9.32 -26.61
C GLU A 90 8.29 -9.05 -25.66
N GLN A 91 7.91 -7.79 -25.50
CA GLN A 91 6.87 -7.39 -24.54
C GLN A 91 5.47 -7.46 -25.14
N TRP A 92 5.33 -7.09 -26.41
CA TRP A 92 4.08 -7.02 -27.16
C TRP A 92 4.28 -7.59 -28.58
N PRO A 93 4.51 -8.91 -28.70
CA PRO A 93 4.54 -9.57 -30.01
C PRO A 93 3.21 -9.32 -30.73
N GLY A 94 3.23 -8.96 -32.02
CA GLY A 94 2.03 -8.61 -32.79
C GLY A 94 1.61 -7.13 -32.76
N LEU A 95 2.33 -6.26 -32.02
CA LEU A 95 1.94 -4.85 -31.89
C LEU A 95 1.97 -4.08 -33.22
N ARG A 96 2.90 -4.42 -34.12
CA ARG A 96 3.02 -3.78 -35.43
C ARG A 96 1.79 -4.11 -36.28
N GLU A 97 1.46 -5.38 -36.38
CA GLU A 97 0.32 -5.91 -37.12
C GLU A 97 -1.00 -5.33 -36.60
N LEU A 98 -1.15 -5.24 -35.27
CA LEU A 98 -2.30 -4.60 -34.66
C LEU A 98 -2.42 -3.13 -35.06
N PHE A 99 -1.33 -2.38 -34.98
CA PHE A 99 -1.33 -0.95 -35.31
C PHE A 99 -1.61 -0.72 -36.79
N ASP A 100 -0.95 -1.46 -37.68
CA ASP A 100 -1.10 -1.34 -39.14
C ASP A 100 -2.53 -1.70 -39.57
N GLN A 101 -3.12 -2.76 -39.00
CA GLN A 101 -4.51 -3.14 -39.24
C GLN A 101 -5.48 -2.03 -38.78
N ALA A 102 -5.27 -1.49 -37.58
CA ALA A 102 -6.12 -0.42 -37.03
C ALA A 102 -6.02 0.85 -37.88
N LEU A 103 -4.81 1.22 -38.29
CA LEU A 103 -4.55 2.39 -39.13
C LEU A 103 -5.14 2.23 -40.54
N ALA A 104 -4.94 1.09 -41.19
CA ALA A 104 -5.52 0.79 -42.49
C ALA A 104 -7.05 0.84 -42.46
N THR A 105 -7.66 0.36 -41.37
CA THR A 105 -9.12 0.42 -41.18
C THR A 105 -9.58 1.86 -40.97
N CYS A 106 -8.92 2.66 -40.13
CA CYS A 106 -9.28 4.07 -39.93
C CYS A 106 -9.08 4.93 -41.19
N ARG A 107 -8.10 4.60 -42.05
CA ARG A 107 -7.90 5.29 -43.34
C ARG A 107 -9.03 5.00 -44.33
N ARG A 108 -9.55 3.76 -44.35
CA ARG A 108 -10.69 3.37 -45.19
C ARG A 108 -12.02 3.89 -44.64
N GLU A 109 -12.15 3.91 -43.32
CA GLU A 109 -13.38 4.25 -42.60
C GLU A 109 -13.11 5.33 -41.54
N PRO A 110 -12.88 6.61 -41.92
CA PRO A 110 -12.53 7.68 -40.98
C PRO A 110 -13.58 7.94 -39.89
N TRP A 111 -14.86 7.66 -40.19
CA TRP A 111 -15.98 7.78 -39.25
C TRP A 111 -15.78 6.95 -37.97
N ARG A 112 -14.95 5.89 -38.01
CA ARG A 112 -14.57 5.11 -36.81
C ARG A 112 -13.76 5.90 -35.78
N LEU A 113 -13.20 7.05 -36.14
CA LEU A 113 -12.52 7.96 -35.22
C LEU A 113 -13.42 9.12 -34.77
N GLU A 114 -14.62 9.23 -35.33
CA GLU A 114 -15.61 10.27 -35.01
C GLU A 114 -16.74 9.74 -34.13
N ASP A 115 -17.02 8.43 -34.21
CA ASP A 115 -18.06 7.75 -33.47
C ASP A 115 -17.51 6.74 -32.45
N SER A 116 -18.10 6.74 -31.25
CA SER A 116 -17.71 5.83 -30.18
C SER A 116 -18.01 4.38 -30.56
N ALA A 117 -19.18 4.08 -31.11
CA ALA A 117 -19.56 2.70 -31.43
C ALA A 117 -18.66 2.13 -32.53
N GLY A 118 -18.39 2.90 -33.59
CA GLY A 118 -17.43 2.54 -34.64
C GLY A 118 -16.03 2.27 -34.11
N PHE A 119 -15.54 3.09 -33.19
CA PHE A 119 -14.23 2.89 -32.56
C PHE A 119 -14.20 1.68 -31.62
N ARG A 120 -15.25 1.47 -30.83
CA ARG A 120 -15.37 0.29 -29.94
C ARG A 120 -15.37 -1.00 -30.76
N GLN A 121 -16.08 -1.02 -31.88
CA GLN A 121 -16.09 -2.16 -32.80
C GLN A 121 -14.69 -2.42 -33.36
N LEU A 122 -13.95 -1.38 -33.78
CA LEU A 122 -12.56 -1.52 -34.25
C LEU A 122 -11.67 -2.14 -33.17
N ILE A 123 -11.72 -1.61 -31.94
CA ILE A 123 -10.91 -2.12 -30.84
C ILE A 123 -11.26 -3.57 -30.51
N ALA A 124 -12.54 -3.95 -30.54
CA ALA A 124 -12.96 -5.33 -30.32
C ALA A 124 -12.47 -6.26 -31.45
N GLN A 125 -12.51 -5.83 -32.70
CA GLN A 125 -11.97 -6.58 -33.85
C GLN A 125 -10.46 -6.80 -33.70
N CYS A 126 -9.71 -5.75 -33.36
CA CYS A 126 -8.28 -5.88 -33.04
C CYS A 126 -8.07 -6.84 -31.85
N ALA A 127 -8.92 -6.76 -30.83
CA ALA A 127 -8.77 -7.62 -29.65
C ALA A 127 -9.06 -9.11 -29.93
N GLN A 128 -9.89 -9.39 -30.93
CA GLN A 128 -10.23 -10.74 -31.38
C GLN A 128 -9.17 -11.32 -32.32
N ALA A 129 -8.55 -10.49 -33.17
CA ALA A 129 -7.57 -10.91 -34.16
C ALA A 129 -6.17 -11.17 -33.59
N HIS A 130 -5.90 -10.73 -32.36
CA HIS A 130 -4.56 -10.74 -31.76
C HIS A 130 -4.52 -11.52 -30.44
N GLU A 131 -3.33 -12.02 -30.10
CA GLU A 131 -3.05 -12.74 -28.86
C GLU A 131 -3.16 -11.86 -27.61
N LEU A 132 -2.82 -12.42 -26.45
CA LEU A 132 -3.00 -11.76 -25.16
C LEU A 132 -2.08 -10.54 -24.96
N ALA A 133 -0.87 -10.54 -25.53
CA ALA A 133 0.07 -9.43 -25.35
C ALA A 133 -0.37 -8.12 -26.04
N PRO A 134 -0.81 -8.11 -27.32
CA PRO A 134 -1.43 -6.91 -27.91
C PRO A 134 -2.72 -6.49 -27.21
N ASN A 135 -3.50 -7.45 -26.72
CA ASN A 135 -4.68 -7.18 -25.89
C ASN A 135 -4.35 -6.45 -24.59
N HIS A 136 -3.22 -6.79 -23.96
CA HIS A 136 -2.68 -6.03 -22.84
C HIS A 136 -2.33 -4.60 -23.26
N PHE A 137 -1.64 -4.42 -24.39
CA PHE A 137 -1.35 -3.08 -24.90
C PHE A 137 -2.63 -2.26 -25.06
N LEU A 138 -3.68 -2.82 -25.65
CA LEU A 138 -4.98 -2.17 -25.74
C LEU A 138 -5.53 -1.81 -24.34
N ALA A 139 -5.61 -2.75 -23.41
CA ALA A 139 -6.19 -2.48 -22.08
C ALA A 139 -5.51 -1.30 -21.36
N THR A 140 -4.18 -1.25 -21.42
CA THR A 140 -3.38 -0.26 -20.71
C THR A 140 -3.15 1.04 -21.50
N HIS A 141 -3.09 0.97 -22.82
CA HIS A 141 -2.59 2.04 -23.70
C HIS A 141 -3.52 2.40 -24.88
N GLU A 142 -4.77 1.95 -24.91
CA GLU A 142 -5.74 2.29 -25.96
C GLU A 142 -5.87 3.80 -26.22
N SER A 143 -5.87 4.63 -25.18
CA SER A 143 -5.85 6.10 -25.36
C SER A 143 -4.63 6.61 -26.15
N ALA A 144 -3.45 5.99 -25.97
CA ALA A 144 -2.27 6.33 -26.76
C ALA A 144 -2.42 5.89 -28.23
N LEU A 145 -3.00 4.71 -28.46
CA LEU A 145 -3.36 4.22 -29.79
C LEU A 145 -4.33 5.18 -30.50
N ALA A 146 -5.42 5.56 -29.84
CA ALA A 146 -6.40 6.51 -30.38
C ALA A 146 -5.75 7.86 -30.74
N HIS A 147 -4.91 8.42 -29.86
CA HIS A 147 -4.15 9.64 -30.16
C HIS A 147 -3.28 9.48 -31.40
N ARG A 148 -2.62 8.32 -31.56
CA ARG A 148 -1.76 8.03 -32.70
C ARG A 148 -2.58 7.90 -33.98
N LEU A 149 -3.69 7.15 -33.96
CA LEU A 149 -4.57 6.96 -35.11
C LEU A 149 -5.18 8.27 -35.60
N ILE A 150 -5.69 9.11 -34.68
CA ILE A 150 -6.23 10.43 -35.02
C ILE A 150 -5.14 11.33 -35.60
N PHE A 151 -3.93 11.29 -35.05
CA PHE A 151 -2.82 12.05 -35.60
C PHE A 151 -2.45 11.58 -37.00
N GLU A 152 -2.36 10.27 -37.26
CA GLU A 152 -2.01 9.73 -38.57
C GLU A 152 -3.08 9.99 -39.64
N VAL A 153 -4.37 9.96 -39.27
CA VAL A 153 -5.49 10.14 -40.21
C VAL A 153 -5.85 11.62 -40.40
N ALA A 154 -5.95 12.39 -39.32
CA ALA A 154 -6.44 13.77 -39.33
C ALA A 154 -5.34 14.83 -39.14
N GLN A 155 -4.07 14.42 -38.96
CA GLN A 155 -2.92 15.32 -38.80
C GLN A 155 -3.08 16.37 -37.69
N ARG A 156 -3.87 16.05 -36.66
CA ARG A 156 -4.12 16.92 -35.49
C ARG A 156 -4.12 16.14 -34.18
N ALA A 157 -3.99 16.87 -33.07
CA ALA A 157 -4.19 16.29 -31.74
C ALA A 157 -5.69 16.23 -31.41
N PRO A 158 -6.18 15.13 -30.80
CA PRO A 158 -7.57 15.08 -30.36
C PRO A 158 -7.81 15.96 -29.14
N SER A 159 -9.02 16.51 -29.03
CA SER A 159 -9.44 17.23 -27.82
C SER A 159 -9.76 16.24 -26.69
N ARG A 160 -9.76 16.70 -25.43
CA ARG A 160 -10.18 15.86 -24.30
C ARG A 160 -11.63 15.38 -24.44
N LYS A 161 -12.53 16.23 -24.94
CA LYS A 161 -13.94 15.91 -25.14
C LYS A 161 -14.12 14.82 -26.19
N GLU A 162 -13.40 14.95 -27.31
CA GLU A 162 -13.34 13.95 -28.38
C GLU A 162 -12.81 12.62 -27.86
N MET A 163 -11.71 12.62 -27.10
CA MET A 163 -11.20 11.40 -26.46
C MET A 163 -12.20 10.76 -25.50
N CYS A 164 -12.89 11.53 -24.67
CA CYS A 164 -13.90 11.00 -23.76
C CYS A 164 -15.08 10.36 -24.51
N MET A 165 -15.51 11.01 -25.61
CA MET A 165 -16.57 10.52 -26.49
C MET A 165 -16.17 9.23 -27.19
N LEU A 166 -15.03 9.25 -27.89
CA LEU A 166 -14.53 8.12 -28.66
C LEU A 166 -14.33 6.87 -27.79
N MET A 167 -13.79 7.07 -26.58
CA MET A 167 -13.56 6.00 -25.61
C MET A 167 -14.84 5.55 -24.88
N GLY A 168 -16.00 6.17 -25.10
CA GLY A 168 -17.26 5.79 -24.45
C GLY A 168 -17.32 6.08 -22.94
N THR A 169 -16.43 6.94 -22.42
CA THR A 169 -16.25 7.16 -20.97
C THR A 169 -17.01 8.38 -20.42
N GLN A 170 -17.99 8.87 -21.18
CA GLN A 170 -18.74 10.09 -20.89
C GLN A 170 -19.84 9.95 -19.82
N PHE A 171 -20.25 8.73 -19.48
CA PHE A 171 -21.34 8.47 -18.53
C PHE A 171 -20.83 7.90 -17.19
N SER A 172 -21.52 8.17 -16.08
CA SER A 172 -21.19 7.58 -14.77
C SER A 172 -21.95 6.27 -14.54
N LEU A 173 -21.31 5.27 -13.92
CA LEU A 173 -21.98 4.02 -13.50
C LEU A 173 -23.00 4.21 -12.36
N ARG A 174 -23.03 5.39 -11.73
CA ARG A 174 -24.07 5.76 -10.77
C ARG A 174 -25.41 6.08 -11.45
N LEU A 175 -25.38 6.34 -12.75
CA LEU A 175 -26.58 6.58 -13.56
C LEU A 175 -27.14 5.24 -14.05
N ALA A 176 -28.47 5.14 -14.16
CA ALA A 176 -29.16 3.95 -14.66
C ALA A 176 -28.58 3.48 -16.01
N ARG A 177 -28.39 4.41 -16.94
CA ARG A 177 -27.80 4.16 -18.27
C ARG A 177 -26.41 3.53 -18.22
N GLY A 178 -25.60 3.88 -17.22
CA GLY A 178 -24.28 3.28 -17.03
C GLY A 178 -24.36 1.84 -16.54
N ARG A 179 -25.34 1.53 -15.68
CA ARG A 179 -25.59 0.17 -15.18
C ARG A 179 -26.14 -0.73 -16.28
N GLU A 180 -27.15 -0.26 -17.01
CA GLU A 180 -27.75 -0.98 -18.15
C GLU A 180 -26.70 -1.43 -19.17
N HIS A 181 -25.65 -0.64 -19.37
CA HIS A 181 -24.56 -0.99 -20.28
C HIS A 181 -23.65 -2.13 -19.76
N ILE A 182 -23.55 -2.31 -18.44
CA ILE A 182 -22.70 -3.33 -17.80
C ILE A 182 -23.47 -4.60 -17.48
N THR A 183 -24.76 -4.49 -17.13
CA THR A 183 -25.60 -5.63 -16.70
C THR A 183 -25.51 -6.86 -17.61
N PRO A 184 -25.50 -6.75 -18.96
CA PRO A 184 -25.35 -7.91 -19.84
C PRO A 184 -24.03 -8.68 -19.69
N HIS A 185 -23.04 -8.09 -19.02
CA HIS A 185 -21.69 -8.64 -18.84
C HIS A 185 -21.37 -8.96 -17.38
N ALA A 186 -22.31 -8.75 -16.46
CA ALA A 186 -22.13 -8.96 -15.03
C ALA A 186 -21.68 -10.40 -14.73
N GLN A 187 -22.31 -11.40 -15.37
CA GLN A 187 -21.95 -12.81 -15.18
C GLN A 187 -20.49 -13.10 -15.56
N ALA A 188 -20.05 -12.64 -16.74
CA ALA A 188 -18.67 -12.86 -17.20
C ALA A 188 -17.63 -12.18 -16.28
N ILE A 189 -17.96 -10.99 -15.75
CA ILE A 189 -17.12 -10.29 -14.78
C ILE A 189 -17.03 -11.11 -13.49
N SER A 190 -18.17 -11.55 -12.94
CA SER A 190 -18.21 -12.35 -11.71
C SER A 190 -17.50 -13.69 -11.87
N GLU A 191 -17.64 -14.37 -13.01
CA GLU A 191 -16.93 -15.62 -13.32
C GLU A 191 -15.41 -15.41 -13.41
N CYS A 192 -14.98 -14.32 -14.03
CA CYS A 192 -13.56 -13.95 -14.09
C CYS A 192 -12.98 -13.70 -12.69
N VAL A 193 -13.70 -12.96 -11.85
CA VAL A 193 -13.31 -12.67 -10.47
C VAL A 193 -13.27 -13.93 -9.60
N ALA A 194 -14.32 -14.76 -9.69
CA ALA A 194 -14.40 -16.01 -8.96
C ALA A 194 -13.33 -17.01 -9.40
N ALA A 195 -13.02 -17.09 -10.70
CA ALA A 195 -12.00 -17.98 -11.22
C ALA A 195 -10.60 -17.65 -10.65
N MET A 196 -10.22 -16.37 -10.65
CA MET A 196 -8.95 -15.96 -10.04
C MET A 196 -8.95 -16.18 -8.52
N ALA A 197 -10.06 -15.91 -7.84
CA ALA A 197 -10.15 -16.16 -6.40
C ALA A 197 -9.98 -17.65 -6.06
N ARG A 198 -10.50 -18.56 -6.91
CA ARG A 198 -10.24 -20.00 -6.80
C ARG A 198 -8.77 -20.36 -6.99
N GLU A 199 -8.04 -19.63 -7.84
CA GLU A 199 -6.58 -19.75 -7.98
C GLU A 199 -5.82 -19.09 -6.82
N GLY A 200 -6.53 -18.42 -5.90
CA GLY A 200 -6.00 -17.79 -4.71
C GLY A 200 -5.62 -16.32 -4.89
N PHE A 201 -6.05 -15.65 -5.95
CA PHE A 201 -5.66 -14.26 -6.22
C PHE A 201 -6.85 -13.40 -6.64
N ALA A 202 -6.75 -12.09 -6.38
CA ALA A 202 -7.71 -11.13 -6.91
C ALA A 202 -7.50 -10.92 -8.42
N THR A 203 -8.50 -10.39 -9.12
CA THR A 203 -8.43 -9.99 -10.53
C THR A 203 -8.09 -8.51 -10.64
N THR A 204 -7.21 -8.12 -11.55
CA THR A 204 -6.76 -6.73 -11.67
C THR A 204 -7.72 -5.89 -12.51
N ASP A 205 -7.69 -4.56 -12.33
CA ASP A 205 -8.35 -3.60 -13.23
C ASP A 205 -8.02 -3.84 -14.70
N ALA A 206 -6.76 -4.21 -14.99
CA ALA A 206 -6.29 -4.44 -16.34
C ALA A 206 -6.92 -5.70 -16.96
N GLU A 207 -7.08 -6.77 -16.19
CA GLU A 207 -7.75 -8.00 -16.64
C GLU A 207 -9.23 -7.79 -16.90
N ILE A 208 -9.94 -7.10 -16.00
CA ILE A 208 -11.34 -6.71 -16.24
C ILE A 208 -11.44 -5.81 -17.47
N THR A 209 -10.47 -4.92 -17.68
CA THR A 209 -10.44 -4.11 -18.90
C THR A 209 -10.29 -4.98 -20.15
N VAL A 210 -9.37 -5.96 -20.17
CA VAL A 210 -9.23 -6.89 -21.32
C VAL A 210 -10.53 -7.65 -21.59
N LEU A 211 -11.18 -8.16 -20.53
CA LEU A 211 -12.47 -8.85 -20.63
C LEU A 211 -13.54 -7.96 -21.30
N LEU A 212 -13.58 -6.69 -20.92
CA LEU A 212 -14.55 -5.70 -21.42
C LEU A 212 -14.22 -5.18 -22.83
N LEU A 213 -12.93 -5.10 -23.19
CA LEU A 213 -12.51 -4.65 -24.53
C LEU A 213 -13.15 -5.49 -25.64
N ARG A 214 -13.13 -6.82 -25.49
CA ARG A 214 -13.75 -7.75 -26.45
C ARG A 214 -15.27 -7.63 -26.52
N ARG A 215 -15.88 -7.06 -25.48
CA ARG A 215 -17.31 -6.78 -25.37
C ARG A 215 -17.66 -5.35 -25.79
N GLN A 216 -16.71 -4.63 -26.41
CA GLN A 216 -16.89 -3.25 -26.87
C GLN A 216 -17.11 -2.24 -25.73
N ILE A 217 -16.76 -2.61 -24.49
CA ILE A 217 -16.93 -1.77 -23.32
C ILE A 217 -15.60 -1.20 -22.86
N ARG A 218 -15.60 0.10 -22.55
CA ARG A 218 -14.47 0.77 -21.91
C ARG A 218 -14.92 1.50 -20.67
N LEU A 219 -14.23 1.19 -19.57
CA LEU A 219 -14.36 1.90 -18.32
C LEU A 219 -13.08 2.69 -18.03
N ASN A 220 -13.23 3.90 -17.49
CA ASN A 220 -12.15 4.66 -16.88
C ASN A 220 -11.91 4.18 -15.44
N SER A 221 -10.80 4.58 -14.81
CA SER A 221 -10.44 4.13 -13.46
C SER A 221 -11.49 4.47 -12.39
N ARG A 222 -12.25 5.55 -12.55
CA ARG A 222 -13.33 5.89 -11.61
C ARG A 222 -14.54 4.97 -11.81
N GLN A 223 -14.89 4.66 -13.05
CA GLN A 223 -15.96 3.72 -13.36
C GLN A 223 -15.57 2.29 -12.93
N LEU A 224 -14.33 1.84 -13.12
CA LEU A 224 -13.87 0.54 -12.60
C LEU A 224 -14.05 0.44 -11.09
N LYS A 225 -13.71 1.49 -10.33
CA LYS A 225 -13.96 1.55 -8.89
C LYS A 225 -15.45 1.43 -8.52
N ASP A 226 -16.33 2.01 -9.34
CA ASP A 226 -17.78 1.96 -9.14
C ASP A 226 -18.41 0.67 -9.74
N LEU A 227 -17.64 -0.24 -10.35
CA LEU A 227 -18.15 -1.47 -10.98
C LEU A 227 -18.93 -2.39 -10.03
N PRO A 228 -18.58 -2.55 -8.74
CA PRO A 228 -19.39 -3.29 -7.77
C PRO A 228 -20.84 -2.79 -7.63
N LEU A 229 -21.13 -1.53 -8.01
CA LEU A 229 -22.49 -1.00 -8.01
C LEU A 229 -23.36 -1.58 -9.14
N ALA A 230 -22.74 -2.07 -10.21
CA ALA A 230 -23.41 -2.65 -11.37
C ALA A 230 -23.33 -4.18 -11.41
N VAL A 231 -22.35 -4.77 -10.72
CA VAL A 231 -22.11 -6.21 -10.64
C VAL A 231 -22.13 -6.62 -9.16
N PRO A 232 -23.27 -7.09 -8.63
CA PRO A 232 -23.33 -7.61 -7.26
C PRO A 232 -22.42 -8.83 -7.08
N GLY A 233 -21.88 -9.01 -5.87
CA GLY A 233 -21.03 -10.17 -5.54
C GLY A 233 -19.53 -9.99 -5.85
N ILE A 234 -19.10 -8.78 -6.22
CA ILE A 234 -17.68 -8.40 -6.30
C ILE A 234 -17.41 -7.17 -5.43
N ALA A 235 -16.18 -7.04 -4.94
CA ALA A 235 -15.65 -5.87 -4.25
C ALA A 235 -14.45 -5.30 -5.02
N HIS A 236 -14.12 -4.03 -4.77
CA HIS A 236 -12.98 -3.35 -5.40
C HIS A 236 -12.09 -2.68 -4.36
N SER A 237 -10.80 -3.00 -4.40
CA SER A 237 -9.77 -2.46 -3.50
C SER A 237 -8.45 -2.32 -4.25
N ASP A 238 -7.80 -1.17 -4.16
CA ASP A 238 -6.45 -0.92 -4.71
C ASP A 238 -6.20 -1.38 -6.16
N ARG A 239 -7.21 -1.25 -7.03
CA ARG A 239 -7.21 -1.69 -8.45
C ARG A 239 -7.36 -3.19 -8.68
N TRP A 240 -7.95 -3.88 -7.71
CA TRP A 240 -8.24 -5.30 -7.75
C TRP A 240 -9.69 -5.58 -7.41
N PHE A 241 -10.21 -6.63 -8.02
CA PHE A 241 -11.54 -7.18 -7.84
C PHE A 241 -11.44 -8.55 -7.19
N HIS A 242 -12.28 -8.80 -6.21
CA HIS A 242 -12.33 -10.06 -5.48
C HIS A 242 -13.76 -10.29 -4.98
N PRO A 243 -14.13 -11.52 -4.62
CA PRO A 243 -15.34 -11.77 -3.84
C PRO A 243 -15.27 -10.96 -2.53
N PRO A 244 -16.37 -10.36 -2.05
CA PRO A 244 -16.38 -9.52 -0.84
C PRO A 244 -15.76 -10.20 0.39
N GLU A 245 -15.99 -11.50 0.54
CA GLU A 245 -15.52 -12.33 1.65
C GLU A 245 -14.09 -12.86 1.47
N ASP A 246 -13.45 -12.61 0.33
CA ASP A 246 -12.20 -13.29 -0.09
C ASP A 246 -11.07 -12.33 -0.47
N ALA A 247 -11.04 -11.14 0.15
CA ALA A 247 -10.02 -10.12 -0.11
C ALA A 247 -8.59 -10.56 0.29
N PRO A 248 -7.54 -10.30 -0.52
CA PRO A 248 -6.14 -10.38 -0.07
C PRO A 248 -5.86 -9.31 1.01
N ASP A 249 -4.93 -9.57 1.95
CA ASP A 249 -4.55 -8.58 2.97
C ASP A 249 -3.69 -7.46 2.39
N LYS A 250 -2.97 -7.76 1.32
CA LYS A 250 -2.15 -6.82 0.57
C LYS A 250 -2.34 -7.01 -0.92
N TYR A 251 -2.46 -5.89 -1.59
CA TYR A 251 -2.49 -5.82 -3.04
C TYR A 251 -1.07 -5.54 -3.54
N PHE A 252 -0.54 -6.44 -4.36
CA PHE A 252 0.76 -6.23 -4.98
C PHE A 252 0.62 -5.32 -6.20
N VAL A 253 1.67 -4.59 -6.56
CA VAL A 253 1.70 -3.88 -7.84
C VAL A 253 1.92 -4.91 -8.94
N PHE A 254 0.82 -5.36 -9.54
CA PHE A 254 0.88 -6.29 -10.65
C PHE A 254 0.97 -5.56 -11.98
N ARG A 255 1.85 -6.06 -12.85
CA ARG A 255 1.92 -5.64 -14.24
C ARG A 255 1.55 -6.82 -15.12
N MET A 256 0.63 -6.61 -16.06
CA MET A 256 0.24 -7.66 -16.99
C MET A 256 1.34 -8.07 -17.97
N ASP A 257 2.43 -7.32 -18.10
CA ASP A 257 3.62 -7.70 -18.88
C ASP A 257 4.67 -8.45 -18.03
N ASP A 258 4.33 -8.86 -16.81
CA ASP A 258 5.22 -9.66 -15.97
C ASP A 258 4.92 -11.17 -16.11
N PRO A 259 5.67 -11.90 -16.97
CA PRO A 259 5.47 -13.33 -17.16
C PRO A 259 5.75 -14.14 -15.87
N GLY A 260 6.62 -13.66 -14.99
CA GLY A 260 6.88 -14.32 -13.71
C GLY A 260 5.67 -14.23 -12.79
N ALA A 261 4.98 -13.08 -12.77
CA ALA A 261 3.77 -12.93 -11.99
C ALA A 261 2.62 -13.80 -12.54
N TRP A 262 2.50 -13.95 -13.86
CA TRP A 262 1.51 -14.86 -14.48
C TRP A 262 1.79 -16.32 -14.15
N LEU A 263 3.05 -16.74 -14.28
CA LEU A 263 3.50 -18.07 -13.90
C LEU A 263 3.14 -18.38 -12.43
N PHE A 264 3.35 -17.42 -11.53
CA PHE A 264 3.08 -17.61 -10.10
C PHE A 264 1.59 -17.63 -9.77
N ARG A 265 0.84 -16.63 -10.25
CA ARG A 265 -0.56 -16.39 -9.82
C ARG A 265 -1.62 -16.98 -10.74
N GLY A 266 -1.24 -17.45 -11.92
CA GLY A 266 -2.15 -17.84 -12.98
C GLY A 266 -2.61 -16.67 -13.85
N VAL A 267 -3.46 -16.97 -14.83
CA VAL A 267 -4.01 -16.01 -15.79
C VAL A 267 -5.53 -16.05 -15.71
N ALA A 268 -6.17 -14.89 -15.57
CA ALA A 268 -7.63 -14.80 -15.51
C ALA A 268 -8.30 -15.28 -16.81
N PRO A 269 -9.51 -15.85 -16.76
CA PRO A 269 -10.25 -16.26 -17.95
C PRO A 269 -10.88 -15.02 -18.63
N ILE A 270 -10.06 -14.27 -19.36
CA ILE A 270 -10.42 -12.99 -20.00
C ILE A 270 -10.80 -13.13 -21.49
N GLY A 271 -11.18 -14.33 -21.96
CA GLY A 271 -11.41 -14.64 -23.38
C GLY A 271 -12.27 -15.89 -23.67
N ILE A 272 -12.27 -16.34 -24.94
CA ILE A 272 -13.12 -17.43 -25.49
C ILE A 272 -12.62 -18.83 -25.09
N GLU A 273 -11.31 -18.98 -24.87
CA GLU A 273 -10.69 -20.29 -24.56
C GLU A 273 -10.99 -20.81 -23.14
N GLY A 274 -11.72 -20.04 -22.31
CA GLY A 274 -12.45 -20.54 -21.13
C GLY A 274 -11.62 -21.10 -19.95
N THR A 275 -10.38 -21.51 -20.17
CA THR A 275 -9.54 -22.13 -19.15
C THR A 275 -8.40 -21.18 -18.84
N GLY A 276 -8.60 -20.29 -17.86
CA GLY A 276 -7.49 -19.52 -17.29
C GLY A 276 -6.30 -20.44 -16.97
N GLN A 277 -5.08 -19.90 -16.96
CA GLN A 277 -3.92 -20.72 -16.59
C GLN A 277 -3.90 -20.93 -15.07
N PRO A 278 -3.73 -22.17 -14.59
CA PRO A 278 -3.69 -22.46 -13.16
C PRO A 278 -2.47 -21.82 -12.50
N SER A 279 -2.57 -21.50 -11.21
CA SER A 279 -1.49 -20.82 -10.48
C SER A 279 -0.45 -21.80 -9.92
N PHE A 280 0.84 -21.52 -10.15
CA PHE A 280 1.92 -22.26 -9.49
C PHE A 280 1.81 -22.14 -7.95
N ALA A 281 1.36 -21.00 -7.44
CA ALA A 281 1.15 -20.81 -6.00
C ALA A 281 0.12 -21.81 -5.44
N ARG A 282 -1.00 -22.04 -6.13
CA ARG A 282 -1.99 -23.05 -5.72
C ARG A 282 -1.42 -24.45 -5.80
N HIS A 283 -0.65 -24.76 -6.84
CA HIS A 283 0.05 -26.05 -6.95
C HIS A 283 0.99 -26.26 -5.75
N LEU A 284 1.85 -25.29 -5.48
CA LEU A 284 2.82 -25.31 -4.38
C LEU A 284 2.14 -25.53 -3.02
N VAL A 285 1.05 -24.81 -2.72
CA VAL A 285 0.32 -24.96 -1.44
C VAL A 285 -0.43 -26.29 -1.36
N THR A 286 -0.89 -26.82 -2.48
CA THR A 286 -1.61 -28.11 -2.52
C THR A 286 -0.64 -29.26 -2.29
N THR A 287 0.56 -29.19 -2.87
CA THR A 287 1.60 -30.23 -2.74
C THR A 287 2.39 -30.11 -1.44
N GLU A 288 2.73 -28.90 -1.02
CA GLU A 288 3.61 -28.61 0.12
C GLU A 288 2.94 -27.55 1.04
N PRO A 289 1.83 -27.87 1.72
CA PRO A 289 1.06 -26.88 2.51
C PRO A 289 1.86 -26.25 3.64
N ALA A 290 2.86 -26.96 4.18
CA ALA A 290 3.77 -26.46 5.22
C ALA A 290 4.99 -25.69 4.67
N GLY A 291 5.08 -25.53 3.35
CA GLY A 291 6.26 -25.04 2.64
C GLY A 291 7.30 -26.13 2.36
N CYS A 292 8.27 -25.81 1.51
CA CYS A 292 9.32 -26.75 1.09
C CYS A 292 10.68 -26.06 0.94
N SER A 293 11.75 -26.84 0.76
CA SER A 293 13.08 -26.28 0.53
C SER A 293 13.20 -25.56 -0.79
N THR A 294 14.22 -24.69 -0.91
CA THR A 294 14.48 -23.98 -2.17
C THR A 294 14.67 -24.96 -3.33
N ALA A 295 15.43 -26.04 -3.13
CA ALA A 295 15.64 -27.08 -4.12
C ALA A 295 14.34 -27.82 -4.50
N ARG A 296 13.48 -28.11 -3.51
CA ARG A 296 12.18 -28.74 -3.76
C ARG A 296 11.24 -27.81 -4.51
N CYS A 297 11.22 -26.52 -4.17
CA CYS A 297 10.42 -25.51 -4.84
C CYS A 297 10.83 -25.34 -6.31
N GLN A 298 12.15 -25.34 -6.61
CA GLN A 298 12.67 -25.34 -7.97
C GLN A 298 12.24 -26.59 -8.74
N ALA A 299 12.33 -27.78 -8.13
CA ALA A 299 11.89 -29.02 -8.75
C ALA A 299 10.39 -29.01 -9.07
N LEU A 300 9.55 -28.50 -8.15
CA LEU A 300 8.12 -28.33 -8.39
C LEU A 300 7.83 -27.34 -9.52
N LEU A 301 8.56 -26.22 -9.58
CA LEU A 301 8.37 -25.24 -10.65
C LEU A 301 8.79 -25.81 -12.03
N ALA A 302 9.89 -26.55 -12.08
CA ALA A 302 10.34 -27.22 -13.30
C ALA A 302 9.35 -28.30 -13.76
N ALA A 303 8.74 -29.03 -12.84
CA ALA A 303 7.69 -30.01 -13.17
C ALA A 303 6.39 -29.32 -13.62
N TRP A 304 6.04 -28.19 -13.02
CA TRP A 304 4.83 -27.42 -13.35
C TRP A 304 4.94 -26.71 -14.71
N ALA A 305 6.12 -26.18 -15.03
CA ALA A 305 6.39 -25.45 -16.26
C ALA A 305 7.60 -26.07 -16.99
N PRO A 306 7.41 -27.23 -17.66
CA PRO A 306 8.50 -28.04 -18.22
C PRO A 306 9.27 -27.34 -19.35
N LEU A 307 8.71 -26.27 -19.93
CA LEU A 307 9.37 -25.45 -20.94
C LEU A 307 10.39 -24.46 -20.37
N LEU A 308 10.45 -24.27 -19.04
CA LEU A 308 11.43 -23.39 -18.42
C LEU A 308 12.77 -24.11 -18.26
N GLU A 309 13.83 -23.48 -18.76
CA GLU A 309 15.19 -23.93 -18.50
C GLU A 309 15.52 -23.90 -17.01
N ARG A 310 16.38 -24.82 -16.54
CA ARG A 310 16.76 -24.93 -15.12
C ARG A 310 17.33 -23.62 -14.55
N THR A 311 18.11 -22.90 -15.35
CA THR A 311 18.68 -21.58 -15.00
C THR A 311 17.56 -20.55 -14.78
N VAL A 312 16.56 -20.53 -15.66
CA VAL A 312 15.38 -19.66 -15.57
C VAL A 312 14.54 -20.01 -14.35
N VAL A 313 14.35 -21.29 -14.04
CA VAL A 313 13.64 -21.75 -12.83
C VAL A 313 14.26 -21.18 -11.56
N ALA A 314 15.59 -21.28 -11.41
CA ALA A 314 16.29 -20.72 -10.25
C ALA A 314 16.10 -19.20 -10.15
N LEU A 315 16.24 -18.48 -11.27
CA LEU A 315 16.02 -17.03 -11.34
C LEU A 315 14.58 -16.62 -10.98
N GLN A 316 13.58 -17.41 -11.36
CA GLN A 316 12.18 -17.15 -11.00
C GLN A 316 11.93 -17.32 -9.50
N ILE A 317 12.48 -18.36 -8.85
CA ILE A 317 12.36 -18.53 -7.39
C ILE A 317 12.99 -17.36 -6.64
N GLU A 318 14.19 -16.92 -7.04
CA GLU A 318 14.82 -15.73 -6.48
C GLU A 318 13.99 -14.47 -6.72
N ARG A 319 13.38 -14.34 -7.90
CA ARG A 319 12.47 -13.24 -8.21
C ARG A 319 11.23 -13.27 -7.32
N PHE A 320 10.65 -14.44 -7.05
CA PHE A 320 9.48 -14.58 -6.19
C PHE A 320 9.81 -14.18 -4.75
N LEU A 321 10.97 -14.58 -4.22
CA LEU A 321 11.48 -14.13 -2.93
C LEU A 321 11.72 -12.60 -2.89
N ARG A 322 12.42 -12.08 -3.91
CA ARG A 322 12.70 -10.64 -4.03
C ARG A 322 11.46 -9.79 -4.26
N SER A 323 10.37 -10.37 -4.76
CA SER A 323 9.09 -9.67 -4.94
C SER A 323 8.14 -9.89 -3.77
N GLY A 324 8.46 -10.82 -2.85
CA GLY A 324 7.62 -11.16 -1.70
C GLY A 324 6.44 -12.07 -2.02
N TRP A 325 6.43 -12.72 -3.19
CA TRP A 325 5.48 -13.78 -3.55
C TRP A 325 5.70 -15.04 -2.72
N LEU A 326 6.97 -15.35 -2.48
CA LEU A 326 7.42 -16.39 -1.54
C LEU A 326 8.05 -15.75 -0.30
N LEU A 327 7.86 -16.39 0.84
CA LEU A 327 8.47 -16.04 2.12
C LEU A 327 9.38 -17.18 2.57
N ASP A 328 10.56 -16.84 3.09
CA ASP A 328 11.41 -17.76 3.83
C ASP A 328 11.00 -17.76 5.31
N ARG A 329 10.62 -18.93 5.83
CA ARG A 329 10.22 -19.14 7.23
C ARG A 329 11.37 -19.59 8.14
N GLY A 330 12.61 -19.62 7.64
CA GLY A 330 13.73 -20.22 8.33
C GLY A 330 13.80 -21.73 8.12
N ALA A 331 14.95 -22.33 8.45
CA ALA A 331 15.28 -23.73 8.15
C ALA A 331 15.13 -24.10 6.65
N ASP A 332 15.40 -23.15 5.75
CA ASP A 332 15.24 -23.29 4.29
C ASP A 332 13.82 -23.78 3.94
N ARG A 333 12.77 -23.11 4.43
CA ARG A 333 11.38 -23.41 4.08
C ARG A 333 10.71 -22.22 3.42
N LEU A 334 10.43 -22.36 2.13
CA LEU A 334 9.70 -21.41 1.31
C LEU A 334 8.19 -21.69 1.37
N VAL A 335 7.41 -20.64 1.62
CA VAL A 335 5.94 -20.67 1.58
C VAL A 335 5.40 -19.56 0.69
N VAL A 336 4.21 -19.75 0.12
CA VAL A 336 3.47 -18.66 -0.52
C VAL A 336 3.09 -17.60 0.53
N ASN A 337 3.23 -16.32 0.19
CA ASN A 337 2.89 -15.24 1.09
C ASN A 337 1.35 -15.17 1.32
N PRO A 338 0.86 -15.45 2.55
CA PRO A 338 -0.58 -15.45 2.84
C PRO A 338 -1.22 -14.07 2.70
N GLU A 339 -0.43 -12.99 2.79
CA GLU A 339 -0.94 -11.62 2.68
C GLU A 339 -1.36 -11.28 1.23
N LEU A 340 -0.78 -11.95 0.22
CA LEU A 340 -1.03 -11.65 -1.20
C LEU A 340 -2.15 -12.48 -1.84
N VAL A 341 -2.73 -13.41 -1.08
CA VAL A 341 -3.68 -14.39 -1.60
C VAL A 341 -5.06 -14.24 -0.98
N CYS A 342 -6.07 -14.64 -1.75
CA CYS A 342 -7.45 -14.72 -1.33
C CYS A 342 -7.65 -15.82 -0.26
N GLY A 343 -8.76 -15.72 0.46
CA GLY A 343 -9.01 -16.41 1.71
C GLY A 343 -8.95 -17.95 1.65
N TRP A 344 -9.40 -18.63 0.58
CA TRP A 344 -9.25 -20.10 0.50
C TRP A 344 -7.77 -20.53 0.54
N LEU A 345 -6.95 -19.96 -0.34
CA LEU A 345 -5.53 -20.30 -0.43
C LEU A 345 -4.80 -19.85 0.84
N ARG A 346 -5.17 -18.67 1.38
CA ARG A 346 -4.68 -18.19 2.67
C ARG A 346 -4.94 -19.18 3.80
N ARG A 347 -6.18 -19.65 3.95
CA ARG A 347 -6.56 -20.63 5.00
C ARG A 347 -5.74 -21.90 4.88
N ARG A 348 -5.49 -22.39 3.65
CA ARG A 348 -4.63 -23.57 3.44
C ARG A 348 -3.17 -23.34 3.83
N ILE A 349 -2.60 -22.19 3.44
CA ILE A 349 -1.24 -21.81 3.85
C ILE A 349 -1.16 -21.77 5.38
N LEU A 350 -2.08 -21.05 6.03
CA LEU A 350 -2.09 -20.89 7.49
C LEU A 350 -2.37 -22.21 8.24
N ALA A 351 -3.19 -23.11 7.69
CA ALA A 351 -3.43 -24.43 8.28
C ALA A 351 -2.21 -25.36 8.17
N GLY A 352 -1.41 -25.23 7.11
CA GLY A 352 -0.14 -25.93 6.95
C GLY A 352 0.96 -25.36 7.84
N TRP A 353 0.74 -24.23 8.50
CA TRP A 353 1.68 -23.75 9.49
C TRP A 353 1.57 -24.63 10.73
N PRO A 354 2.70 -25.18 11.21
CA PRO A 354 2.67 -25.87 12.49
C PRO A 354 2.06 -24.91 13.51
N PRO A 355 1.07 -25.34 14.30
CA PRO A 355 0.57 -24.52 15.37
C PRO A 355 1.79 -24.19 16.23
N HIS A 356 2.15 -22.92 16.31
CA HIS A 356 2.95 -22.47 17.44
C HIS A 356 2.12 -22.85 18.65
N GLN A 357 2.43 -23.95 19.33
CA GLN A 357 1.77 -24.32 20.58
C GLN A 357 1.84 -23.10 21.50
N PRO A 358 0.74 -22.36 21.71
CA PRO A 358 0.61 -21.63 22.94
C PRO A 358 0.37 -22.69 24.03
N PRO A 359 0.70 -22.45 25.30
CA PRO A 359 0.22 -23.33 26.37
C PRO A 359 -1.31 -23.47 26.24
N ALA A 360 -1.80 -24.71 26.35
CA ALA A 360 -3.12 -25.15 25.94
C ALA A 360 -4.28 -24.27 26.46
N VAL A 361 -5.12 -23.75 25.55
CA VAL A 361 -6.49 -23.29 25.85
C VAL A 361 -7.40 -23.55 24.65
N ALA A 362 -8.54 -24.20 24.95
CA ALA A 362 -9.84 -24.40 24.28
C ALA A 362 -10.12 -23.92 22.82
N PRO A 363 -11.01 -24.62 22.07
CA PRO A 363 -11.24 -24.41 20.65
C PRO A 363 -11.90 -23.05 20.33
N ALA A 364 -11.50 -22.47 19.19
CA ALA A 364 -12.00 -21.20 18.67
C ALA A 364 -13.38 -21.34 18.00
N PRO A 365 -14.27 -20.31 18.07
CA PRO A 365 -15.48 -20.21 17.26
C PRO A 365 -15.16 -19.81 15.79
N PRO A 366 -16.11 -19.98 14.85
CA PRO A 366 -15.89 -19.77 13.41
C PRO A 366 -15.50 -18.32 13.05
N PRO A 367 -14.85 -18.10 11.89
CA PRO A 367 -14.34 -16.78 11.51
C PRO A 367 -15.49 -15.78 11.25
N PRO A 368 -15.34 -14.51 11.67
CA PRO A 368 -16.32 -13.48 11.33
C PRO A 368 -16.25 -13.14 9.83
N ALA A 369 -17.43 -12.98 9.23
CA ALA A 369 -17.60 -12.43 7.88
C ALA A 369 -17.21 -10.95 7.84
N ASP A 370 -16.72 -10.53 6.67
CA ASP A 370 -16.38 -9.16 6.27
C ASP A 370 -15.21 -8.50 6.99
N ARG A 371 -14.01 -8.76 6.46
CA ARG A 371 -12.81 -8.01 6.81
C ARG A 371 -12.28 -7.21 5.62
N GLU A 372 -12.34 -5.89 5.77
CA GLU A 372 -11.94 -4.88 4.79
C GLU A 372 -10.70 -4.10 5.27
N PRO A 373 -9.96 -3.47 4.35
CA PRO A 373 -8.49 -3.54 4.25
C PRO A 373 -7.77 -2.74 5.32
N ASP A 374 -6.64 -3.29 5.73
CA ASP A 374 -5.75 -2.74 6.74
C ASP A 374 -4.45 -2.23 6.07
N ALA A 375 -4.11 -0.99 6.38
CA ALA A 375 -2.86 -0.27 6.08
C ALA A 375 -2.59 0.27 4.66
N PHE A 376 -2.68 1.60 4.57
CA PHE A 376 -1.85 2.46 3.73
C PHE A 376 -0.35 2.11 3.89
N ASP A 377 0.16 1.20 3.06
CA ASP A 377 1.58 1.07 2.75
C ASP A 377 1.79 1.49 1.29
N ASP A 378 1.62 2.78 1.04
CA ASP A 378 2.32 3.46 -0.04
C ASP A 378 2.63 4.87 0.50
N GLU A 379 3.92 5.16 0.68
CA GLU A 379 4.41 6.53 0.84
C GLU A 379 4.24 7.31 -0.47
N ALA A 380 2.99 7.45 -0.93
CA ALA A 380 2.63 8.55 -1.80
C ALA A 380 3.04 9.82 -1.04
N ASP A 381 4.00 10.54 -1.62
CA ASP A 381 4.61 11.78 -1.12
C ASP A 381 3.61 12.53 -0.21
N ILE A 382 3.68 12.31 1.12
CA ILE A 382 2.68 12.73 2.12
C ILE A 382 2.50 14.26 2.10
N ASP A 383 3.42 14.95 1.45
CA ASP A 383 3.44 16.39 1.24
C ASP A 383 2.57 16.87 0.07
N THR A 384 2.09 15.97 -0.81
CA THR A 384 1.22 16.31 -1.94
C THR A 384 -0.26 16.00 -1.71
N VAL A 385 -0.57 15.10 -0.79
CA VAL A 385 -1.96 14.84 -0.39
C VAL A 385 -2.36 15.93 0.61
N PRO A 386 -3.44 16.71 0.36
CA PRO A 386 -3.96 17.61 1.37
C PRO A 386 -4.22 16.78 2.63
N ILE A 387 -3.57 17.12 3.76
CA ILE A 387 -3.90 16.47 5.04
C ILE A 387 -5.40 16.66 5.19
N PRO A 388 -6.20 15.58 5.24
CA PRO A 388 -7.60 15.74 5.56
C PRO A 388 -7.62 16.41 6.93
N ARG A 389 -8.15 17.64 7.01
CA ARG A 389 -8.29 18.37 8.27
C ARG A 389 -9.38 17.69 9.08
N TYR A 390 -9.11 16.48 9.58
CA TYR A 390 -9.93 15.88 10.61
C TYR A 390 -9.64 16.68 11.87
N GLY A 391 -10.49 17.68 12.11
CA GLY A 391 -10.33 18.61 13.21
C GLY A 391 -10.54 17.93 14.57
N ILE A 392 -10.21 18.67 15.63
CA ILE A 392 -10.42 18.28 17.03
C ILE A 392 -11.84 17.73 17.26
N ALA A 393 -12.85 18.30 16.59
CA ALA A 393 -14.23 17.84 16.66
C ALA A 393 -14.42 16.36 16.23
N HIS A 394 -13.76 15.92 15.16
CA HIS A 394 -13.82 14.51 14.72
C HIS A 394 -13.10 13.60 15.71
N THR A 395 -11.93 14.01 16.20
CA THR A 395 -11.19 13.28 17.24
C THR A 395 -12.04 13.10 18.50
N ARG A 396 -12.66 14.19 18.98
CA ARG A 396 -13.57 14.16 20.13
C ARG A 396 -14.73 13.20 19.90
N ALA A 397 -15.41 13.28 18.76
CA ALA A 397 -16.53 12.40 18.44
C ALA A 397 -16.16 10.90 18.51
N VAL A 398 -15.01 10.51 17.94
CA VAL A 398 -14.56 9.11 17.96
C VAL A 398 -14.27 8.65 19.39
N PHE A 399 -13.49 9.42 20.15
CA PHE A 399 -13.12 9.03 21.52
C PHE A 399 -14.30 9.11 22.50
N GLU A 400 -15.24 10.04 22.33
CA GLU A 400 -16.46 10.12 23.14
C GLU A 400 -17.36 8.92 22.89
N MET A 401 -17.51 8.48 21.64
CA MET A 401 -18.23 7.26 21.32
C MET A 401 -17.56 6.05 21.98
N LEU A 402 -16.23 5.90 21.85
CA LEU A 402 -15.51 4.82 22.52
C LEU A 402 -15.61 4.90 24.05
N ALA A 403 -15.58 6.10 24.64
CA ALA A 403 -15.73 6.30 26.08
C ALA A 403 -17.15 6.01 26.59
N SER A 404 -18.16 6.10 25.73
CA SER A 404 -19.55 5.77 26.07
C SER A 404 -19.85 4.28 26.07
N CYS A 405 -18.96 3.47 25.48
CA CYS A 405 -19.07 2.01 25.50
C CYS A 405 -18.61 1.46 26.86
N ASP A 406 -19.36 0.49 27.39
CA ASP A 406 -18.88 -0.37 28.47
C ASP A 406 -17.83 -1.38 27.94
N ALA A 407 -17.32 -2.24 28.83
CA ALA A 407 -16.30 -3.23 28.44
C ALA A 407 -16.79 -4.18 27.33
N ALA A 408 -18.07 -4.56 27.34
CA ALA A 408 -18.67 -5.42 26.32
C ALA A 408 -18.86 -4.69 24.98
N GLY A 409 -19.28 -3.42 25.01
CA GLY A 409 -19.41 -2.57 23.84
C GLY A 409 -18.06 -2.30 23.18
N LEU A 410 -17.02 -2.01 23.97
CA LEU A 410 -15.65 -1.89 23.44
C LEU A 410 -15.17 -3.20 22.82
N ALA A 411 -15.46 -4.34 23.45
CA ALA A 411 -15.14 -5.66 22.92
C ALA A 411 -15.79 -5.94 21.56
N ALA A 412 -17.03 -5.51 21.37
CA ALA A 412 -17.73 -5.67 20.11
C ALA A 412 -17.05 -4.92 18.95
N LEU A 413 -16.32 -3.84 19.25
CA LEU A 413 -15.56 -3.01 18.31
C LEU A 413 -14.14 -3.52 18.05
N VAL A 414 -13.77 -4.68 18.57
CA VAL A 414 -12.45 -5.30 18.43
C VAL A 414 -12.57 -6.59 17.63
N THR A 415 -11.54 -6.90 16.85
CA THR A 415 -11.38 -8.15 16.11
C THR A 415 -9.92 -8.59 16.12
N ASP A 416 -9.62 -9.89 16.00
CA ASP A 416 -8.25 -10.41 16.02
C ASP A 416 -7.64 -10.44 14.64
N ASP A 417 -6.56 -9.72 14.33
CA ASP A 417 -5.84 -9.80 13.03
C ASP A 417 -5.45 -11.25 12.68
N TYR A 418 -4.98 -11.51 11.46
CA TYR A 418 -4.62 -12.87 11.04
C TYR A 418 -3.44 -13.47 11.83
N LEU A 419 -2.78 -12.68 12.68
CA LEU A 419 -1.72 -13.08 13.60
C LEU A 419 -2.24 -13.25 15.05
N GLY A 420 -3.56 -13.11 15.25
CA GLY A 420 -4.23 -13.24 16.55
C GLY A 420 -4.02 -12.03 17.47
N ARG A 421 -3.74 -10.84 16.95
CA ARG A 421 -3.64 -9.59 17.73
C ARG A 421 -4.95 -8.81 17.67
N GLU A 422 -5.38 -8.28 18.81
CA GLU A 422 -6.57 -7.44 18.85
C GLU A 422 -6.32 -6.12 18.09
N ILE A 423 -7.18 -5.84 17.12
CA ILE A 423 -7.22 -4.58 16.36
C ILE A 423 -8.64 -3.99 16.41
N PHE A 424 -8.76 -2.69 16.15
CA PHE A 424 -10.05 -2.04 16.03
C PHE A 424 -10.79 -2.45 14.75
N ASP A 425 -12.08 -2.76 14.89
CA ASP A 425 -13.00 -2.91 13.77
C ASP A 425 -13.53 -1.54 13.35
N PHE A 426 -12.82 -0.89 12.42
CA PHE A 426 -13.19 0.44 11.95
C PHE A 426 -14.55 0.51 11.27
N ARG A 427 -15.08 -0.62 10.75
CA ARG A 427 -16.43 -0.64 10.17
C ARG A 427 -17.47 -0.54 11.27
N LYS A 428 -17.35 -1.34 12.33
CA LYS A 428 -18.27 -1.26 13.48
C LYS A 428 -18.19 0.09 14.18
N ILE A 429 -16.98 0.63 14.35
CA ILE A 429 -16.78 1.99 14.90
C ILE A 429 -17.47 3.03 14.01
N SER A 430 -17.34 2.92 12.68
CA SER A 430 -18.02 3.82 11.74
C SER A 430 -19.54 3.67 11.77
N GLN A 431 -20.07 2.46 11.92
CA GLN A 431 -21.50 2.20 12.04
C GLN A 431 -22.06 2.79 13.34
N ALA A 432 -21.36 2.59 14.47
CA ALA A 432 -21.72 3.18 15.76
C ALA A 432 -21.73 4.72 15.71
N LEU A 433 -20.75 5.31 15.01
CA LEU A 433 -20.67 6.76 14.82
C LEU A 433 -21.70 7.31 13.83
N ALA A 434 -22.10 6.56 12.80
CA ALA A 434 -23.01 7.03 11.77
C ALA A 434 -24.35 7.52 12.33
N SER A 435 -24.85 6.86 13.39
CA SER A 435 -26.10 7.22 14.06
C SER A 435 -26.07 8.59 14.75
N HIS A 436 -24.90 9.09 15.12
CA HIS A 436 -24.75 10.31 15.93
C HIS A 436 -23.95 11.41 15.21
N ARG A 437 -23.03 11.04 14.31
CA ARG A 437 -22.06 11.92 13.65
C ARG A 437 -21.72 11.41 12.24
N PRO A 438 -22.65 11.47 11.27
CA PRO A 438 -22.46 10.92 9.92
C PRO A 438 -21.33 11.59 9.11
N ALA A 439 -20.90 12.79 9.52
CA ALA A 439 -19.76 13.49 8.91
C ALA A 439 -18.39 12.84 9.20
N VAL A 440 -18.29 11.97 10.23
CA VAL A 440 -17.06 11.27 10.58
C VAL A 440 -16.94 10.00 9.73
N GLY A 441 -16.34 10.13 8.55
CA GLY A 441 -16.08 8.98 7.68
C GLY A 441 -15.04 8.01 8.24
N ARG A 442 -15.09 6.75 7.81
CA ARG A 442 -14.14 5.68 8.22
C ARG A 442 -12.66 6.08 8.10
N ALA A 443 -12.27 6.80 7.06
CA ALA A 443 -10.89 7.27 6.89
C ALA A 443 -10.45 8.22 8.03
N ALA A 444 -11.37 9.03 8.57
CA ALA A 444 -11.10 9.87 9.73
C ALA A 444 -10.87 9.01 10.98
N ILE A 445 -11.71 7.99 11.18
CA ILE A 445 -11.63 7.07 12.32
C ILE A 445 -10.28 6.34 12.32
N VAL A 446 -9.91 5.77 11.18
CA VAL A 446 -8.61 5.08 11.00
C VAL A 446 -7.46 6.02 11.34
N PHE A 447 -7.51 7.26 10.85
CA PHE A 447 -6.47 8.25 11.13
C PHE A 447 -6.42 8.67 12.61
N ILE A 448 -7.57 8.83 13.26
CA ILE A 448 -7.69 9.25 14.67
C ILE A 448 -7.19 8.14 15.60
N LEU A 449 -7.58 6.91 15.34
CA LEU A 449 -7.16 5.75 16.14
C LEU A 449 -5.81 5.19 15.70
N GLN A 450 -5.17 5.79 14.69
CA GLN A 450 -3.84 5.42 14.26
C GLN A 450 -2.87 5.57 15.44
N GLY A 451 -2.16 4.50 15.77
CA GLY A 451 -1.24 4.46 16.92
C GLY A 451 -1.88 4.03 18.23
N HIS A 452 -3.21 4.00 18.33
CA HIS A 452 -3.92 3.36 19.43
C HIS A 452 -4.19 1.89 19.10
N THR A 453 -4.28 1.08 20.15
CA THR A 453 -4.67 -0.32 20.07
C THR A 453 -5.78 -0.59 21.06
N PRO A 454 -6.58 -1.64 20.86
CA PRO A 454 -7.55 -2.08 21.86
C PRO A 454 -6.91 -2.20 23.25
N GLY A 455 -5.81 -2.95 23.40
CA GLY A 455 -5.14 -3.16 24.68
C GLY A 455 -4.66 -1.87 25.39
N SER A 456 -4.43 -0.78 24.66
CA SER A 456 -3.97 0.49 25.23
C SER A 456 -5.04 1.58 25.32
N ILE A 457 -6.18 1.43 24.64
CA ILE A 457 -7.20 2.48 24.53
C ILE A 457 -7.80 2.85 25.88
N GLY A 458 -7.95 1.88 26.78
CA GLY A 458 -8.53 2.11 28.11
C GLY A 458 -7.81 3.18 28.90
N ARG A 459 -6.48 3.29 28.78
CA ARG A 459 -5.71 4.36 29.45
C ARG A 459 -6.01 5.73 28.86
N THR A 460 -6.09 5.82 27.54
CA THR A 460 -6.46 7.07 26.87
C THR A 460 -7.88 7.47 27.23
N LEU A 461 -8.84 6.52 27.26
CA LEU A 461 -10.23 6.71 27.66
C LEU A 461 -10.36 7.18 29.11
N ALA A 462 -9.71 6.49 30.05
CA ALA A 462 -9.75 6.82 31.48
C ALA A 462 -9.16 8.21 31.77
N ALA A 463 -8.07 8.58 31.08
CA ALA A 463 -7.46 9.90 31.23
C ALA A 463 -8.18 11.01 30.44
N ALA A 464 -9.21 10.67 29.65
CA ALA A 464 -9.96 11.59 28.80
C ALA A 464 -9.06 12.52 27.96
N GLN A 465 -7.92 12.03 27.48
CA GLN A 465 -6.83 12.90 27.00
C GLN A 465 -7.25 13.80 25.83
N TRP A 466 -8.18 13.36 24.97
CA TRP A 466 -8.69 14.15 23.84
C TRP A 466 -9.52 15.39 24.26
N ARG A 467 -9.90 15.49 25.53
CA ARG A 467 -10.58 16.65 26.11
C ARG A 467 -9.61 17.73 26.59
N LEU A 468 -8.34 17.36 26.82
CA LEU A 468 -7.30 18.26 27.28
C LEU A 468 -6.90 19.26 26.19
N GLU A 469 -6.25 20.35 26.61
CA GLU A 469 -5.72 21.34 25.69
C GLU A 469 -4.56 20.75 24.87
N ASN A 470 -4.36 21.26 23.65
CA ASN A 470 -3.21 20.85 22.87
C ASN A 470 -1.93 21.39 23.51
N SER A 471 -0.83 20.63 23.44
CA SER A 471 0.48 21.13 23.86
C SER A 471 0.81 22.43 23.11
N SER A 472 1.38 23.42 23.81
CA SER A 472 1.97 24.57 23.13
C SER A 472 3.10 24.10 22.19
N SER A 473 3.48 24.91 21.20
CA SER A 473 4.62 24.57 20.31
C SER A 473 5.93 24.40 21.11
N GLU A 474 6.11 25.18 22.18
CA GLU A 474 7.25 25.06 23.08
C GLU A 474 7.22 23.76 23.88
N GLN A 475 6.08 23.43 24.49
CA GLN A 475 5.92 22.18 25.24
C GLN A 475 6.09 20.96 24.32
N LEU A 476 5.56 21.03 23.10
CA LEU A 476 5.76 19.99 22.10
C LEU A 476 7.25 19.85 21.73
N ALA A 477 7.98 20.95 21.59
CA ALA A 477 9.42 20.91 21.33
C ALA A 477 10.20 20.24 22.48
N ILE A 478 9.84 20.53 23.73
CA ILE A 478 10.41 19.90 24.94
C ILE A 478 10.13 18.40 24.93
N ASN A 479 8.86 18.00 24.71
CA ASN A 479 8.45 16.59 24.67
C ASN A 479 9.17 15.82 23.54
N LEU A 480 9.33 16.44 22.37
CA LEU A 480 10.06 15.85 21.25
C LEU A 480 11.55 15.71 21.54
N ALA A 481 12.17 16.70 22.19
CA ALA A 481 13.56 16.62 22.61
C ALA A 481 13.77 15.49 23.64
N ALA A 482 12.86 15.35 24.61
CA ALA A 482 12.88 14.28 25.60
C ALA A 482 12.66 12.90 24.97
N LEU A 483 11.77 12.76 23.98
CA LEU A 483 11.61 11.51 23.24
C LEU A 483 12.84 11.15 22.44
N ARG A 484 13.46 12.13 21.77
CA ARG A 484 14.64 11.92 20.94
C ARG A 484 15.86 11.50 21.77
N SER A 485 16.02 12.04 22.98
CA SER A 485 17.11 11.62 23.88
C SER A 485 16.94 10.16 24.32
N ARG A 486 15.68 9.72 24.54
CA ARG A 486 15.34 8.33 24.89
C ARG A 486 15.40 7.38 23.69
N MET A 487 15.03 7.86 22.50
CA MET A 487 14.94 7.08 21.26
C MET A 487 15.57 7.86 20.09
N PRO A 488 16.89 7.75 19.89
CA PRO A 488 17.61 8.46 18.83
C PRO A 488 17.09 8.25 17.40
N LEU A 489 16.38 7.14 17.16
CA LEU A 489 15.78 6.79 15.87
C LEU A 489 14.29 7.15 15.77
N LEU A 490 13.80 8.07 16.62
CA LEU A 490 12.38 8.49 16.64
C LEU A 490 11.83 8.91 15.28
N ALA A 491 12.67 9.50 14.41
CA ALA A 491 12.29 9.94 13.08
C ALA A 491 11.77 8.81 12.18
N PHE A 492 12.12 7.57 12.48
CA PHE A 492 11.71 6.37 11.75
C PHE A 492 10.37 5.79 12.25
N ALA A 493 9.83 6.29 13.37
CA ALA A 493 8.52 5.89 13.86
C ALA A 493 7.42 6.58 13.06
N LYS A 494 6.26 5.91 12.93
CA LYS A 494 5.07 6.55 12.36
C LYS A 494 4.68 7.76 13.23
N ARG A 495 4.28 8.87 12.61
CA ARG A 495 3.93 10.11 13.33
C ARG A 495 2.84 9.91 14.38
N CYS A 496 1.90 9.00 14.12
CA CYS A 496 0.88 8.60 15.08
C CYS A 496 1.45 7.93 16.33
N THR A 497 2.49 7.10 16.17
CA THR A 497 3.23 6.48 17.27
C THR A 497 3.97 7.53 18.08
N ILE A 498 4.60 8.51 17.41
CA ILE A 498 5.26 9.63 18.08
C ILE A 498 4.26 10.44 18.91
N ALA A 499 3.11 10.80 18.32
CA ALA A 499 2.04 11.51 19.00
C ALA A 499 1.53 10.75 20.24
N ARG A 500 1.30 9.44 20.11
CA ARG A 500 0.97 8.57 21.25
C ARG A 500 2.04 8.62 22.34
N TRP A 501 3.33 8.53 21.99
CA TRP A 501 4.40 8.59 22.98
C TRP A 501 4.53 9.96 23.65
N ILE A 502 4.21 11.06 22.94
CA ILE A 502 4.09 12.38 23.55
C ILE A 502 2.98 12.36 24.61
N ASN A 503 1.80 11.85 24.28
CA ASN A 503 0.66 11.78 25.21
C ASN A 503 0.93 10.89 26.44
N LEU A 504 1.89 9.97 26.36
CA LEU A 504 2.33 9.17 27.50
C LEU A 504 3.34 9.91 28.40
N ILE A 505 4.13 10.81 27.84
CA ILE A 505 5.12 11.61 28.60
C ILE A 505 4.47 12.85 29.21
N ASP A 506 3.53 13.43 28.49
CA ASP A 506 2.81 14.64 28.86
C ASP A 506 1.31 14.34 28.92
N PRO A 507 0.84 13.71 30.01
CA PRO A 507 -0.56 13.32 30.14
C PRO A 507 -1.50 14.51 30.37
N GLN A 508 -0.96 15.72 30.59
CA GLN A 508 -1.74 16.95 30.81
C GLN A 508 -2.16 17.63 29.52
N HIS A 509 -1.57 17.24 28.39
CA HIS A 509 -1.87 17.80 27.08
C HIS A 509 -2.23 16.74 26.06
N TRP A 510 -2.90 17.16 24.99
CA TRP A 510 -3.20 16.31 23.85
C TRP A 510 -2.34 16.65 22.65
N CYS A 511 -1.57 15.67 22.17
CA CYS A 511 -0.90 15.71 20.89
C CYS A 511 -1.60 14.74 19.93
N SER A 512 -2.32 15.29 18.95
CA SER A 512 -2.81 14.50 17.81
C SER A 512 -1.74 14.34 16.73
N THR A 513 -1.87 13.30 15.91
CA THR A 513 -1.03 13.12 14.70
C THR A 513 -1.07 14.34 13.79
N GLY A 514 -2.27 14.94 13.61
CA GLY A 514 -2.45 16.14 12.79
C GLY A 514 -1.74 17.36 13.37
N PHE A 515 -1.76 17.53 14.70
CA PHE A 515 -1.05 18.61 15.38
C PHE A 515 0.46 18.49 15.21
N LEU A 516 1.03 17.29 15.44
CA LEU A 516 2.46 17.03 15.22
C LEU A 516 2.88 17.30 13.76
N GLN A 517 2.04 16.90 12.80
CA GLN A 517 2.29 17.17 11.37
C GLN A 517 2.27 18.66 11.05
N HIS A 518 1.30 19.39 11.61
CA HIS A 518 1.21 20.83 11.45
C HIS A 518 2.45 21.52 12.02
N TYR A 519 2.83 21.20 13.26
CA TYR A 519 4.03 21.72 13.91
C TYR A 519 5.28 21.56 13.04
N ILE A 520 5.56 20.34 12.54
CA ILE A 520 6.73 20.08 11.69
C ILE A 520 6.68 20.90 10.39
N ARG A 521 5.49 21.12 9.82
CA ARG A 521 5.32 21.89 8.57
C ARG A 521 5.46 23.40 8.76
N THR A 522 5.12 23.91 9.94
CA THR A 522 5.17 25.35 10.25
C THR A 522 6.48 25.78 10.88
N LEU A 523 7.43 24.86 11.10
CA LEU A 523 8.77 25.22 11.57
C LEU A 523 9.41 26.23 10.61
N PRO A 524 10.11 27.25 11.14
CA PRO A 524 10.81 28.22 10.31
C PRO A 524 11.87 27.50 9.46
N ILE A 525 11.92 27.84 8.17
CA ILE A 525 12.87 27.25 7.24
C ILE A 525 14.27 27.79 7.57
N ASP A 526 15.19 26.88 7.87
CA ASP A 526 16.60 27.20 8.17
C ASP A 526 17.51 26.26 7.37
N GLU A 527 17.75 26.63 6.11
CA GLU A 527 18.55 25.83 5.19
C GLU A 527 20.00 25.67 5.65
N GLN A 528 20.57 26.71 6.26
CA GLN A 528 21.96 26.68 6.71
C GLN A 528 22.15 25.71 7.87
N ARG A 529 21.21 25.72 8.84
CA ARG A 529 21.24 24.75 9.93
C ARG A 529 20.92 23.36 9.46
N ALA A 530 20.02 23.18 8.49
CA ALA A 530 19.79 21.88 7.85
C ALA A 530 21.08 21.37 7.19
N ALA A 531 21.75 22.20 6.39
CA ALA A 531 23.03 21.88 5.74
C ALA A 531 24.12 21.47 6.76
N ARG A 532 24.36 22.28 7.79
CA ARG A 532 25.32 21.96 8.86
C ARG A 532 24.97 20.65 9.59
N THR A 533 23.68 20.40 9.80
CA THR A 533 23.20 19.16 10.43
C THR A 533 23.48 17.95 9.54
N LEU A 534 23.22 18.07 8.23
CA LEU A 534 23.53 17.01 7.27
C LEU A 534 25.04 16.75 7.21
N ASP A 535 25.86 17.79 7.19
CA ASP A 535 27.32 17.66 7.16
C ASP A 535 27.85 16.94 8.42
N ALA A 536 27.27 17.23 9.60
CA ALA A 536 27.58 16.51 10.83
C ALA A 536 27.13 15.04 10.76
N MET A 537 25.92 14.76 10.25
CA MET A 537 25.43 13.38 10.10
C MET A 537 26.24 12.56 9.10
N ILE A 538 26.77 13.19 8.05
CA ILE A 538 27.64 12.54 7.06
C ILE A 538 28.99 12.21 7.70
N ARG A 539 29.59 13.18 8.41
CA ARG A 539 30.88 13.02 9.09
C ARG A 539 30.84 11.89 10.13
N ASP A 540 29.74 11.78 10.86
CA ASP A 540 29.55 10.76 11.91
C ASP A 540 28.99 9.43 11.36
N GLU A 541 28.88 9.26 10.03
CA GLU A 541 28.22 8.14 9.35
C GLU A 541 26.74 7.89 9.74
N ARG A 542 26.13 8.74 10.58
CA ARG A 542 24.72 8.63 11.00
C ARG A 542 23.74 8.78 9.85
N ILE A 543 24.14 9.43 8.75
CA ILE A 543 23.33 9.54 7.53
C ILE A 543 22.98 8.16 6.94
N LEU A 544 23.80 7.14 7.19
CA LEU A 544 23.61 5.79 6.66
C LEU A 544 22.43 5.06 7.32
N LEU A 545 22.00 5.48 8.52
CA LEU A 545 20.77 4.98 9.13
C LEU A 545 19.53 5.37 8.30
N PHE A 546 19.65 6.43 7.49
CA PHE A 546 18.60 6.90 6.60
C PHE A 546 18.71 6.29 5.21
N ALA A 547 19.62 5.34 4.97
CA ALA A 547 19.69 4.65 3.70
C ALA A 547 18.35 3.97 3.37
N ASN A 548 17.95 4.03 2.10
CA ASN A 548 16.82 3.27 1.58
C ASN A 548 17.09 1.77 1.74
N ARG A 549 16.03 0.96 1.69
CA ARG A 549 16.12 -0.51 1.86
C ARG A 549 17.11 -1.16 0.90
N ASP A 550 17.24 -0.64 -0.32
CA ASP A 550 18.15 -1.11 -1.37
C ASP A 550 19.52 -0.41 -1.36
N CYS A 551 19.76 0.46 -0.38
CA CYS A 551 20.97 1.28 -0.25
C CYS A 551 21.27 2.18 -1.47
N SER A 552 20.28 2.41 -2.35
CA SER A 552 20.47 3.23 -3.56
C SER A 552 20.47 4.74 -3.29
N GLY A 553 20.04 5.14 -2.10
CA GLY A 553 19.94 6.53 -1.68
C GLY A 553 19.51 6.69 -0.23
N VAL A 554 19.05 7.89 0.12
CA VAL A 554 18.63 8.26 1.47
C VAL A 554 17.13 8.57 1.49
N HIS A 555 16.46 8.17 2.57
CA HIS A 555 15.02 8.30 2.77
C HIS A 555 14.63 9.74 3.13
N THR A 556 14.38 10.55 2.10
CA THR A 556 14.19 12.01 2.23
C THR A 556 13.04 12.42 3.16
N SER A 557 11.92 11.69 3.15
CA SER A 557 10.76 11.95 4.03
C SER A 557 11.10 11.76 5.52
N THR A 558 11.87 10.72 5.82
CA THR A 558 12.32 10.40 7.18
C THR A 558 13.39 11.38 7.65
N LEU A 559 14.30 11.76 6.77
CA LEU A 559 15.32 12.76 7.08
C LEU A 559 14.72 14.14 7.32
N ARG A 560 13.71 14.53 6.53
CA ARG A 560 12.93 15.74 6.79
C ARG A 560 12.23 15.68 8.14
N THR A 561 11.64 14.53 8.48
CA THR A 561 11.03 14.30 9.79
C THR A 561 12.08 14.42 10.89
N HIS A 562 13.27 13.86 10.73
CA HIS A 562 14.38 13.99 11.68
C HIS A 562 14.75 15.45 11.93
N LEU A 563 14.94 16.24 10.87
CA LEU A 563 15.23 17.67 10.96
C LEU A 563 14.07 18.42 11.64
N GLY A 564 12.82 18.09 11.32
CA GLY A 564 11.64 18.65 11.98
C GLY A 564 11.59 18.34 13.48
N LEU A 565 11.93 17.11 13.88
CA LEU A 565 12.07 16.72 15.28
C LEU A 565 13.27 17.42 15.98
N MET A 566 14.16 18.05 15.21
CA MET A 566 15.22 18.93 15.71
C MET A 566 14.83 20.41 15.74
N GLY A 567 13.59 20.74 15.36
CA GLY A 567 13.14 22.13 15.21
C GLY A 567 13.73 22.83 14.00
N ILE A 568 14.16 22.09 12.97
CA ILE A 568 14.74 22.62 11.74
C ILE A 568 13.73 22.44 10.60
N GLY A 569 13.13 23.54 10.14
CA GLY A 569 12.29 23.53 8.96
C GLY A 569 13.11 23.42 7.67
N VAL A 570 12.70 22.56 6.75
CA VAL A 570 13.27 22.47 5.39
C VAL A 570 12.21 22.03 4.39
N ASP A 571 12.22 22.63 3.20
CA ASP A 571 11.39 22.21 2.07
C ASP A 571 11.87 20.87 1.49
N ALA A 572 10.94 20.05 1.00
CA ALA A 572 11.24 18.72 0.46
C ALA A 572 12.13 18.78 -0.80
N ASN A 573 11.89 19.74 -1.71
CA ASN A 573 12.72 19.91 -2.90
C ASN A 573 14.10 20.45 -2.52
N ARG A 574 14.14 21.37 -1.55
CA ARG A 574 15.42 21.89 -1.07
C ARG A 574 16.26 20.82 -0.38
N LEU A 575 15.67 19.97 0.44
CA LEU A 575 16.36 18.85 1.05
C LEU A 575 16.95 17.89 0.00
N LYS A 576 16.19 17.58 -1.07
CA LYS A 576 16.67 16.79 -2.21
C LYS A 576 17.89 17.45 -2.87
N LEU A 577 17.90 18.77 -2.99
CA LEU A 577 19.03 19.52 -3.55
C LEU A 577 20.26 19.48 -2.62
N LEU A 578 20.07 19.71 -1.32
CA LEU A 578 21.15 19.62 -0.32
C LEU A 578 21.82 18.24 -0.30
N LEU A 579 21.03 17.16 -0.40
CA LEU A 579 21.55 15.80 -0.51
C LEU A 579 22.30 15.55 -1.82
N LYS A 580 21.81 16.12 -2.93
CA LYS A 580 22.48 16.03 -4.24
C LYS A 580 23.85 16.71 -4.22
N GLU A 581 23.95 17.88 -3.60
CA GLU A 581 25.22 18.61 -3.40
C GLU A 581 26.25 17.78 -2.60
N ARG A 582 25.77 16.88 -1.73
CA ARG A 582 26.59 16.03 -0.85
C ARG A 582 26.75 14.59 -1.35
N ARG A 583 26.30 14.28 -2.57
CA ARG A 583 26.20 12.88 -3.06
C ARG A 583 27.54 12.13 -2.98
N GLU A 584 28.65 12.79 -3.32
CA GLU A 584 29.98 12.16 -3.27
C GLU A 584 30.47 11.89 -1.84
N GLN A 585 29.94 12.60 -0.84
CA GLN A 585 30.26 12.40 0.57
C GLN A 585 29.37 11.31 1.19
N ILE A 586 28.14 11.14 0.68
CA ILE A 586 27.21 10.06 1.04
C ILE A 586 27.56 8.81 0.22
N ARG A 587 28.83 8.39 0.22
CA ARG A 587 29.20 7.09 -0.35
C ARG A 587 28.81 6.01 0.63
N VAL A 588 27.68 5.36 0.36
CA VAL A 588 27.29 4.14 1.07
C VAL A 588 28.30 3.06 0.69
N VAL A 589 29.27 2.81 1.57
CA VAL A 589 30.21 1.69 1.42
C VAL A 589 29.39 0.41 1.22
N ARG A 590 29.82 -0.46 0.28
CA ARG A 590 29.24 -1.79 0.02
C ARG A 590 29.45 -2.75 1.21
N GLN A 591 29.02 -2.37 2.40
CA GLN A 591 28.83 -3.30 3.51
C GLN A 591 27.42 -3.87 3.43
N GLU A 592 27.30 -5.13 3.82
CA GLU A 592 26.02 -5.82 3.79
C GLU A 592 25.09 -5.28 4.90
N PHE A 593 23.88 -4.91 4.49
CA PHE A 593 22.81 -4.53 5.41
C PHE A 593 22.00 -5.77 5.81
N ILE A 594 21.28 -5.70 6.93
CA ILE A 594 20.23 -6.67 7.26
C ILE A 594 19.30 -6.80 6.05
N PRO A 595 19.09 -8.02 5.52
CA PRO A 595 18.27 -8.23 4.33
C PRO A 595 16.90 -7.57 4.50
N PRO A 596 16.51 -6.64 3.61
CA PRO A 596 15.23 -5.96 3.72
C PRO A 596 14.07 -6.94 3.68
N ALA A 597 14.26 -8.06 2.97
CA ALA A 597 13.28 -9.13 2.81
C ALA A 597 12.72 -9.64 4.13
N GLY A 598 13.49 -9.64 5.23
CA GLY A 598 13.03 -10.08 6.55
C GLY A 598 12.17 -9.07 7.32
N TRP A 599 11.94 -7.88 6.76
CA TRP A 599 11.19 -6.78 7.38
C TRP A 599 10.05 -6.25 6.48
N ARG A 600 9.73 -6.95 5.38
CA ARG A 600 8.78 -6.48 4.36
C ARG A 600 7.33 -6.70 4.74
N THR A 601 7.02 -7.83 5.35
CA THR A 601 5.65 -8.19 5.72
C THR A 601 5.43 -8.04 7.22
N ARG A 602 4.17 -7.83 7.63
CA ARG A 602 3.82 -7.74 9.06
C ARG A 602 4.12 -9.06 9.76
N LEU A 603 3.85 -10.18 9.07
CA LEU A 603 4.23 -11.50 9.56
C LEU A 603 5.73 -11.61 9.86
N GLN A 604 6.59 -11.22 8.92
CA GLN A 604 8.04 -11.31 9.13
C GLN A 604 8.50 -10.39 10.26
N GLN A 605 7.94 -9.18 10.34
CA GLN A 605 8.20 -8.27 11.45
C GLN A 605 7.83 -8.90 12.80
N GLN A 606 6.67 -9.56 12.88
CA GLN A 606 6.24 -10.25 14.10
C GLN A 606 7.17 -11.41 14.46
N LEU A 607 7.57 -12.24 13.49
CA LEU A 607 8.51 -13.35 13.72
C LEU A 607 9.85 -12.83 14.27
N ARG A 608 10.36 -11.73 13.72
CA ARG A 608 11.58 -11.07 14.21
C ARG A 608 11.39 -10.46 15.60
N VAL A 609 10.24 -9.89 15.89
CA VAL A 609 9.90 -9.40 17.23
C VAL A 609 9.81 -10.53 18.24
N GLN A 610 9.27 -11.68 17.87
CA GLN A 610 9.23 -12.86 18.74
C GLN A 610 10.64 -13.40 19.03
N GLU A 611 11.52 -13.43 18.02
CA GLU A 611 12.94 -13.76 18.20
C GLU A 611 13.63 -12.79 19.19
N LEU A 612 13.31 -11.51 19.11
CA LEU A 612 13.77 -10.50 20.07
C LEU A 612 13.16 -10.70 21.46
N MET A 613 11.87 -11.02 21.56
CA MET A 613 11.22 -11.31 22.84
C MET A 613 11.90 -12.48 23.54
N CYS A 614 12.19 -13.56 22.83
CA CYS A 614 12.95 -14.70 23.35
C CYS A 614 14.34 -14.26 23.83
N THR A 615 15.07 -13.48 23.02
CA THR A 615 16.41 -12.97 23.37
C THR A 615 16.38 -12.07 24.62
N LEU A 616 15.31 -11.30 24.79
CA LEU A 616 15.11 -10.37 25.90
C LEU A 616 14.42 -11.00 27.12
N GLY A 617 13.99 -12.26 27.04
CA GLY A 617 13.21 -12.92 28.09
C GLY A 617 11.84 -12.27 28.35
N LEU A 618 11.23 -11.66 27.32
CA LEU A 618 9.96 -10.94 27.43
C LEU A 618 8.78 -11.86 27.13
N GLN A 619 7.68 -11.64 27.85
CA GLN A 619 6.38 -12.25 27.60
C GLN A 619 5.34 -11.18 27.29
N ARG A 620 4.22 -11.57 26.66
CA ARG A 620 3.09 -10.67 26.41
C ARG A 620 2.58 -10.08 27.73
N GLY A 621 2.22 -8.81 27.74
CA GLY A 621 1.94 -8.03 28.96
C GLY A 621 3.18 -7.55 29.71
N GLY A 622 4.38 -7.93 29.27
CA GLY A 622 5.65 -7.50 29.84
C GLY A 622 5.92 -5.99 29.64
N ARG A 623 6.82 -5.45 30.46
CA ARG A 623 7.24 -4.04 30.32
C ARG A 623 8.13 -3.86 29.09
N MET A 624 7.89 -2.80 28.34
CA MET A 624 8.74 -2.43 27.21
C MET A 624 10.18 -2.19 27.69
N PRO A 625 11.20 -2.83 27.08
CA PRO A 625 12.59 -2.57 27.43
C PRO A 625 13.00 -1.14 27.07
N SER A 626 14.02 -0.63 27.78
CA SER A 626 14.65 0.63 27.40
C SER A 626 15.21 0.53 25.98
N TRP A 627 15.29 1.65 25.25
CA TRP A 627 15.86 1.69 23.91
C TRP A 627 17.29 1.11 23.87
N LYS A 628 18.11 1.41 24.87
CA LYS A 628 19.49 0.88 24.98
C LYS A 628 19.50 -0.65 25.12
N THR A 629 18.62 -1.20 25.96
CA THR A 629 18.48 -2.65 26.14
C THR A 629 17.98 -3.32 24.87
N TYR A 630 16.95 -2.74 24.23
CA TYR A 630 16.42 -3.20 22.96
C TYR A 630 17.49 -3.22 21.87
N MET A 631 18.23 -2.11 21.67
CA MET A 631 19.24 -2.02 20.62
C MET A 631 20.38 -3.01 20.80
N LYS A 632 20.79 -3.28 22.05
CA LYS A 632 21.79 -4.30 22.36
C LYS A 632 21.30 -5.70 21.91
N ALA A 633 20.06 -6.05 22.22
CA ALA A 633 19.47 -7.31 21.76
C ALA A 633 19.31 -7.34 20.23
N PHE A 634 18.77 -6.27 19.63
CA PHE A 634 18.63 -6.15 18.17
C PHE A 634 19.94 -6.38 17.42
N GLN A 635 21.03 -5.76 17.89
CA GLN A 635 22.35 -5.94 17.28
C GLN A 635 22.89 -7.35 17.48
N ALA A 636 22.71 -7.93 18.66
CA ALA A 636 23.13 -9.30 18.94
C ALA A 636 22.37 -10.33 18.09
N THR A 637 21.06 -10.15 17.92
CA THR A 637 20.19 -11.08 17.18
C THR A 637 20.36 -10.95 15.67
N PHE A 638 20.42 -9.72 15.12
CA PHE A 638 20.33 -9.51 13.67
C PHE A 638 21.57 -8.96 13.00
N CYS A 639 22.50 -8.34 13.75
CA CYS A 639 23.71 -7.76 13.16
C CYS A 639 24.92 -8.68 13.33
N ALA A 640 24.95 -9.51 14.37
CA ALA A 640 26.08 -10.38 14.66
C ALA A 640 26.19 -11.53 13.63
N ARG A 641 27.40 -11.73 13.08
CA ARG A 641 27.76 -12.89 12.26
C ARG A 641 29.04 -13.52 12.80
N ARG A 642 29.06 -14.84 12.91
CA ARG A 642 30.27 -15.56 13.36
C ARG A 642 31.33 -15.47 12.26
N GLY A 643 32.50 -14.92 12.61
CA GLY A 643 33.66 -14.83 11.71
C GLY A 643 33.52 -13.83 10.54
N GLN A 644 32.51 -12.96 10.55
CA GLN A 644 32.25 -11.99 9.50
C GLN A 644 31.96 -10.61 10.10
N PRO A 645 32.20 -9.51 9.36
CA PRO A 645 31.85 -8.18 9.84
C PRO A 645 30.34 -8.09 10.13
N PRO A 646 29.93 -7.33 11.16
CA PRO A 646 28.52 -7.21 11.52
C PRO A 646 27.74 -6.55 10.39
N LEU A 647 26.48 -6.99 10.21
CA LEU A 647 25.58 -6.36 9.25
C LEU A 647 25.23 -4.94 9.70
N ARG A 648 25.17 -4.01 8.75
CA ARG A 648 24.60 -2.69 8.98
C ARG A 648 23.08 -2.76 8.97
N PHE A 649 22.41 -1.75 9.52
CA PHE A 649 20.94 -1.68 9.50
C PHE A 649 20.48 -0.26 9.21
N SER A 650 19.31 -0.13 8.56
CA SER A 650 18.61 1.14 8.47
C SER A 650 17.87 1.42 9.78
N GLY A 651 17.70 2.69 10.13
CA GLY A 651 16.93 3.06 11.30
C GLY A 651 15.46 2.67 11.20
N ILE A 652 14.95 2.50 9.97
CA ILE A 652 13.61 1.94 9.70
C ILE A 652 13.49 0.55 10.32
N CYS A 653 14.45 -0.36 10.07
CA CYS A 653 14.37 -1.73 10.57
C CYS A 653 14.33 -1.77 12.11
N ALA A 654 15.21 -1.01 12.78
CA ALA A 654 15.27 -0.96 14.23
C ALA A 654 14.02 -0.32 14.85
N MET A 655 13.52 0.77 14.29
CA MET A 655 12.34 1.45 14.87
C MET A 655 11.03 0.72 14.57
N LEU A 656 10.90 0.06 13.41
CA LEU A 656 9.78 -0.83 13.13
C LEU A 656 9.78 -2.00 14.11
N GLY A 657 10.92 -2.65 14.34
CA GLY A 657 11.03 -3.72 15.33
C GLY A 657 10.68 -3.26 16.74
N TYR A 658 11.09 -2.06 17.14
CA TYR A 658 10.73 -1.50 18.45
C TYR A 658 9.22 -1.20 18.56
N SER A 659 8.62 -0.65 17.50
CA SER A 659 7.19 -0.34 17.46
C SER A 659 6.35 -1.62 17.50
N GLU A 660 6.71 -2.64 16.71
CA GLU A 660 6.03 -3.93 16.69
C GLU A 660 6.24 -4.72 17.99
N LEU A 661 7.41 -4.62 18.63
CA LEU A 661 7.63 -5.16 19.97
C LEU A 661 6.70 -4.51 21.00
N ALA A 662 6.49 -3.19 20.93
CA ALA A 662 5.54 -2.53 21.80
C ALA A 662 4.12 -3.06 21.61
N LEU A 663 3.70 -3.34 20.37
CA LEU A 663 2.40 -3.95 20.07
C LEU A 663 2.30 -5.38 20.59
N GLU A 664 3.33 -6.19 20.42
CA GLU A 664 3.32 -7.60 20.83
C GLU A 664 3.32 -7.76 22.36
N LEU A 665 3.89 -6.81 23.09
CA LEU A 665 3.89 -6.77 24.55
C LEU A 665 2.59 -6.23 25.16
N GLU A 666 1.66 -5.68 24.38
CA GLU A 666 0.43 -5.12 24.92
C GLU A 666 -0.46 -6.20 25.55
N PRO A 667 -1.11 -5.91 26.69
CA PRO A 667 -2.09 -6.81 27.26
C PRO A 667 -3.31 -6.90 26.35
N ARG A 668 -3.84 -8.11 26.16
CA ARG A 668 -5.13 -8.30 25.49
C ARG A 668 -6.25 -7.73 26.36
N MET A 669 -7.18 -7.00 25.76
CA MET A 669 -8.39 -6.53 26.44
C MET A 669 -9.25 -7.71 26.89
N LEU A 670 -9.35 -8.77 26.08
CA LEU A 670 -10.47 -9.71 26.20
C LEU A 670 -10.05 -11.16 26.09
N ARG A 671 -9.69 -11.74 27.25
CA ARG A 671 -9.98 -13.13 27.65
C ARG A 671 -9.46 -13.33 29.06
N GLY A 672 -10.33 -13.16 30.07
CA GLY A 672 -9.91 -13.50 31.43
C GLY A 672 -10.82 -13.20 32.62
N GLN A 673 -11.94 -12.48 32.51
CA GLN A 673 -12.81 -12.29 33.67
C GLN A 673 -14.30 -12.26 33.28
N SER A 674 -14.87 -13.43 33.02
CA SER A 674 -16.20 -13.65 33.62
C SER A 674 -15.98 -13.54 35.13
N PRO A 675 -16.77 -12.76 35.87
CA PRO A 675 -16.69 -12.81 37.33
C PRO A 675 -16.90 -14.27 37.72
N LYS A 676 -15.88 -14.89 38.31
CA LYS A 676 -16.10 -16.10 39.09
C LYS A 676 -17.24 -15.73 40.03
N ARG A 677 -18.40 -16.36 39.86
CA ARG A 677 -19.42 -16.41 40.91
C ARG A 677 -18.64 -16.68 42.20
N PRO A 678 -18.82 -15.86 43.26
CA PRO A 678 -18.22 -16.19 44.53
C PRO A 678 -18.64 -17.62 44.85
N ALA A 679 -17.65 -18.43 45.24
CA ALA A 679 -17.89 -19.79 45.69
C ALA A 679 -19.05 -19.74 46.69
N GLU A 680 -20.11 -20.48 46.38
CA GLU A 680 -21.08 -20.87 47.39
C GLU A 680 -20.29 -21.66 48.43
N ASP A 681 -19.94 -20.98 49.52
CA ASP A 681 -19.43 -21.61 50.73
C ASP A 681 -20.58 -22.35 51.44
N PRO A 682 -20.22 -23.35 52.27
CA PRO A 682 -20.97 -24.58 52.45
C PRO A 682 -22.09 -24.47 53.48
N GLU A 683 -23.05 -25.40 53.36
CA GLU A 683 -23.88 -25.98 54.42
C GLU A 683 -24.37 -25.04 55.55
N SER A 684 -25.67 -24.76 55.53
CA SER A 684 -26.43 -24.52 56.77
C SER A 684 -27.37 -25.70 57.06
N PRO A 685 -27.57 -26.05 58.34
CA PRO A 685 -27.98 -27.39 58.80
C PRO A 685 -29.51 -27.58 58.80
N PRO A 686 -30.02 -28.81 59.05
CA PRO A 686 -31.40 -29.17 58.75
C PRO A 686 -32.39 -28.90 59.90
N SER A 687 -33.67 -28.80 59.50
CA SER A 687 -34.93 -28.99 60.26
C SER A 687 -35.36 -27.86 61.22
N ALA A 688 -36.65 -27.54 61.44
CA ALA A 688 -37.84 -28.39 61.46
C ALA A 688 -39.19 -27.60 61.44
N ARG A 689 -40.28 -28.35 61.10
CA ARG A 689 -41.74 -28.23 61.45
C ARG A 689 -42.59 -27.09 60.85
N ARG A 690 -43.56 -27.37 59.94
CA ARG A 690 -44.97 -27.87 60.11
C ARG A 690 -45.86 -26.86 60.90
N ALA A 691 -47.09 -26.46 60.52
CA ALA A 691 -48.11 -27.04 59.64
C ALA A 691 -49.27 -26.05 59.34
N ARG A 692 -49.97 -26.25 58.20
CA ARG A 692 -51.46 -26.23 57.93
C ARG A 692 -52.26 -24.95 58.25
N HIS A 693 -53.37 -24.56 57.63
CA HIS A 693 -54.34 -25.02 56.61
C HIS A 693 -55.17 -23.73 56.28
N ASP A 694 -55.61 -23.40 55.07
CA ASP A 694 -56.90 -23.76 54.47
C ASP A 694 -57.05 -23.02 53.12
N GLY A 695 -57.74 -23.64 52.15
CA GLY A 695 -58.37 -22.95 51.00
C GLY A 695 -59.88 -23.22 51.04
N PRO A 696 -60.65 -23.16 49.93
CA PRO A 696 -60.64 -22.34 48.69
C PRO A 696 -62.08 -21.69 48.54
N PRO A 697 -62.73 -21.35 47.37
CA PRO A 697 -62.38 -21.55 45.94
C PRO A 697 -62.77 -20.43 44.92
N ALA A 698 -62.24 -20.62 43.70
CA ALA A 698 -62.77 -20.41 42.33
C ALA A 698 -63.73 -19.25 41.97
N ALA A 699 -63.42 -18.56 40.86
CA ALA A 699 -64.30 -18.40 39.70
C ALA A 699 -63.52 -17.87 38.48
N GLY A 700 -63.79 -18.47 37.32
CA GLY A 700 -63.25 -18.10 36.01
C GLY A 700 -63.95 -16.89 35.35
N PRO A 701 -63.75 -16.71 34.04
CA PRO A 701 -63.62 -15.41 33.35
C PRO A 701 -64.96 -14.80 32.89
N PRO A 702 -64.94 -13.58 32.32
CA PRO A 702 -65.10 -13.55 30.85
C PRO A 702 -64.39 -12.38 30.13
N ASP A 703 -64.05 -12.66 28.87
CA ASP A 703 -63.96 -11.69 27.78
C ASP A 703 -65.39 -11.44 27.25
N PRO A 704 -65.79 -10.21 26.87
CA PRO A 704 -65.76 -9.88 25.45
C PRO A 704 -65.50 -8.39 25.13
N GLY A 705 -64.93 -8.10 23.95
CA GLY A 705 -65.02 -6.79 23.30
C GLY A 705 -66.45 -6.48 22.79
N PRO A 706 -66.65 -5.67 21.73
CA PRO A 706 -65.91 -4.51 21.21
C PRO A 706 -66.82 -3.26 21.05
N ARG A 707 -66.25 -2.10 20.68
CA ARG A 707 -66.69 -1.19 19.57
C ARG A 707 -66.45 0.31 19.83
N LEU A 708 -65.82 0.89 18.80
CA LEU A 708 -66.09 2.16 18.11
C LEU A 708 -65.78 3.50 18.81
N GLY A 709 -64.91 4.23 18.11
CA GLY A 709 -64.57 5.64 18.21
C GLY A 709 -63.44 5.90 17.23
#